data_AF-A0A8T4F5R5-F1
#
_entry.id   AF-A0A8T4F5R5-F1
#
_cell.length_a   1.000
_cell.length_b   1.000
_cell.length_c   1.000
_cell.angle_alpha   90.00
_cell.angle_beta   90.00
_cell.angle_gamma   90.00
#
_symmetry.space_group_name_H-M   'P 1'
#
loop_
_entity.id
_entity.type
_entity.pdbx_description
1 polymer ?
#
loop_
_entity_poly.entity_id
_entity_poly.type
_entity_poly.pdbx_seq_one_letter_code
_entity_poly.pdbx_strand_id
1 'polypeptide(L)'
;MITVETRAEVPGVWMSFSRRFWAALAALVAILLVLGTGVANAIPGGGGDGDPPADDCVASSTGQVTVTPSTVTVGQSVTVSWNVDQIPGCTVWKHMNGLGFGGGSVDNTGGRVVVLNTQGTTGWELTVTGPLGNVYTLDTTTVTVQPQTGPPAVSSRAALSVITAQEADLVDNKPGKWADVPGLSTAVSAQAGSTLAATVSAEVYTSKTVWFRVLVDGAVSAPGDVAYKFDGADFDGTRSFTFGRENLAAGRHVVQVQWFTNPGTWAQVGKRTLTVNTDGSDTGAGRLYHVAAESAWLTKTTQTWESVPDLARTVSLDGARDLKITFSGQTTGGSGGFFARAVVDGQPGEDVLFGGAGVPGGARSYVFVRKGVGAGTHTVSIQWFANGGSALLADRAMTVFATPASAADGGLTTSVYQGGPDTIPDGPFTTLGNIGGSITTYSGGTNVEVAVGVEVRSTGRARLRVLFDGTPLNPSDVVVSDSVSQLRAQSYSFAAKNVLPGTHNIQVQIQAATGTAYVADRTLAVTFTRRPGTDFAQPYRSLRPRVGLSPPVYAICFDPGRALHPAPSFSYLRGIYEGTDGGRSVKAWFQENTGGQFGLAAPTYIGCADGNWLAPPPGRTGNWYWDTGNYTLMLQDALTAADPYIDFPALDLNGDHVITSDEAVIEVIRPQNDPFGTNRGAEVTLDGVSMGVALLDLYLSSFNSDEWRLKNVGSLAHETSHHVLGAADMYWKTATEPTWYSIMDSGAEKATHLDAFHKLKSGFVTPGVVEINKWTTATVTLTAVETGHEVTIIYDPARADKEYFILENRWDGGNTTPNYDAPLRSLSTGVVVWHVVEDTALQDQYPPPGGGAIDSGDWGRKAVRKIAVLGFPGRAQLLTWADGSSTGIQVTSVTNPQVTVEVEIAKV
;
A
#
# COMPACT_ATOMS: atom_id res chain seq x y z
N MET A 1 61.46 15.68 9.89
CA MET A 1 61.42 16.10 8.48
C MET A 1 60.00 16.49 8.18
N ILE A 2 59.80 17.79 7.98
CA ILE A 2 58.55 18.54 7.84
C ILE A 2 58.60 19.20 6.46
N THR A 3 57.52 19.13 5.68
CA THR A 3 57.15 20.07 4.60
C THR A 3 55.70 19.73 4.23
N VAL A 4 54.63 20.49 4.52
CA VAL A 4 54.24 21.92 4.44
C VAL A 4 53.79 22.37 3.04
N GLU A 5 52.48 22.64 2.97
CA GLU A 5 51.71 23.61 2.14
C GLU A 5 51.74 23.47 0.59
N THR A 6 50.72 23.86 -0.19
CA THR A 6 49.85 25.05 -0.12
C THR A 6 48.46 24.85 -0.78
N ARG A 7 47.49 25.62 -0.28
CA ARG A 7 46.22 26.02 -0.92
C ARG A 7 46.45 26.82 -2.21
N ALA A 8 45.48 26.77 -3.12
CA ALA A 8 45.19 27.87 -4.04
C ALA A 8 43.67 28.11 -4.11
N GLU A 9 43.28 29.35 -3.76
CA GLU A 9 41.96 29.96 -3.86
C GLU A 9 41.71 30.54 -5.26
N VAL A 10 40.55 31.24 -5.40
CA VAL A 10 40.21 32.35 -6.33
C VAL A 10 39.17 31.96 -7.42
N PRO A 11 38.15 32.80 -7.75
CA PRO A 11 37.27 33.65 -6.93
C PRO A 11 35.78 33.61 -7.37
N GLY A 12 34.91 34.26 -6.61
CA GLY A 12 33.46 34.32 -6.85
C GLY A 12 32.97 35.29 -7.93
N VAL A 13 31.68 35.13 -8.26
CA VAL A 13 30.80 36.19 -8.77
C VAL A 13 29.54 36.20 -7.90
N TRP A 14 29.45 37.22 -7.06
CA TRP A 14 28.22 37.66 -6.42
C TRP A 14 27.50 38.61 -7.39
N MET A 15 26.22 38.36 -7.70
CA MET A 15 25.31 39.41 -8.13
C MET A 15 24.19 39.54 -7.09
N SER A 16 24.26 40.65 -6.37
CA SER A 16 23.20 41.22 -5.57
C SER A 16 22.01 41.62 -6.46
N PHE A 17 20.80 41.17 -6.15
CA PHE A 17 19.60 41.96 -6.46
C PHE A 17 18.97 42.44 -5.16
N SER A 18 19.15 43.74 -4.94
CA SER A 18 18.67 44.50 -3.81
C SER A 18 17.15 44.66 -3.84
N ARG A 19 16.55 44.51 -2.66
CA ARG A 19 15.29 45.12 -2.25
C ARG A 19 15.20 46.58 -2.71
N ARG A 20 14.11 46.95 -3.39
CA ARG A 20 13.42 48.26 -3.43
C ARG A 20 12.49 48.27 -4.65
N PHE A 21 11.17 48.20 -4.44
CA PHE A 21 10.14 48.87 -5.25
C PHE A 21 8.76 48.61 -4.63
N TRP A 22 8.52 49.22 -3.47
CA TRP A 22 7.21 49.62 -2.98
C TRP A 22 7.38 51.03 -2.38
N ALA A 23 6.40 51.91 -2.65
CA ALA A 23 6.26 53.30 -2.25
C ALA A 23 6.98 54.38 -3.10
N ALA A 24 6.25 54.97 -4.06
CA ALA A 24 6.04 56.43 -4.18
C ALA A 24 5.26 56.79 -5.47
N LEU A 25 3.93 56.81 -5.43
CA LEU A 25 3.14 57.81 -6.17
C LEU A 25 1.73 57.93 -5.56
N ALA A 26 1.65 58.65 -4.45
CA ALA A 26 0.42 59.23 -3.92
C ALA A 26 0.73 60.69 -3.57
N ALA A 27 0.38 61.63 -4.45
CA ALA A 27 0.13 63.05 -4.18
C ALA A 27 -0.34 63.76 -5.47
N LEU A 28 -1.26 64.72 -5.32
CA LEU A 28 -2.00 65.53 -6.31
C LEU A 28 -3.24 64.82 -6.94
N VAL A 29 -4.49 65.24 -6.75
CA VAL A 29 -5.09 66.51 -6.31
C VAL A 29 -6.45 66.23 -5.64
N ALA A 30 -6.65 66.79 -4.46
CA ALA A 30 -7.98 67.16 -3.97
C ALA A 30 -8.00 68.69 -3.78
N ILE A 31 -9.19 69.27 -3.89
CA ILE A 31 -9.58 70.69 -3.67
C ILE A 31 -9.68 71.53 -4.96
N LEU A 32 -10.91 71.64 -5.46
CA LEU A 32 -11.49 72.94 -5.82
C LEU A 32 -13.01 72.89 -5.62
N LEU A 33 -13.44 73.59 -4.57
CA LEU A 33 -14.83 73.81 -4.18
C LEU A 33 -15.03 75.32 -4.32
N VAL A 34 -15.78 75.78 -5.33
CA VAL A 34 -16.28 77.16 -5.42
C VAL A 34 -17.71 77.13 -5.98
N LEU A 35 -18.65 77.39 -5.07
CA LEU A 35 -19.81 78.29 -5.17
C LEU A 35 -20.46 78.49 -6.55
N GLY A 36 -21.75 78.15 -6.61
CA GLY A 36 -22.68 78.59 -7.66
C GLY A 36 -24.13 78.43 -7.21
N THR A 37 -24.57 79.25 -6.27
CA THR A 37 -26.01 79.51 -6.03
C THR A 37 -26.59 80.24 -7.25
N GLY A 38 -27.64 79.69 -7.85
CA GLY A 38 -28.42 80.33 -8.90
C GLY A 38 -29.89 79.96 -8.75
N VAL A 39 -30.72 80.99 -8.62
CA VAL A 39 -32.13 80.98 -8.21
C VAL A 39 -33.05 80.78 -9.42
N ALA A 40 -34.20 80.14 -9.18
CA ALA A 40 -35.51 80.29 -9.82
C ALA A 40 -35.63 80.16 -11.36
N ASN A 41 -36.50 79.24 -11.80
CA ASN A 41 -37.83 79.63 -12.30
C ASN A 41 -38.75 78.41 -12.44
N ALA A 42 -39.94 78.53 -11.86
CA ALA A 42 -41.09 77.72 -12.19
C ALA A 42 -41.70 78.24 -13.50
N ILE A 43 -42.02 77.33 -14.43
CA ILE A 43 -43.05 77.55 -15.46
C ILE A 43 -43.89 76.25 -15.56
N PRO A 44 -45.22 76.34 -15.46
CA PRO A 44 -46.12 75.19 -15.56
C PRO A 44 -46.63 74.99 -17.00
N GLY A 45 -47.01 73.75 -17.32
CA GLY A 45 -47.72 73.37 -18.54
C GLY A 45 -47.22 72.02 -19.02
N GLY A 46 -48.03 71.05 -19.42
CA GLY A 46 -49.44 70.94 -19.69
C GLY A 46 -49.62 69.51 -20.21
N GLY A 47 -50.80 68.93 -20.03
CA GLY A 47 -51.05 67.51 -20.28
C GLY A 47 -50.76 67.05 -21.71
N GLY A 48 -50.52 65.75 -21.82
CA GLY A 48 -50.50 65.01 -23.07
C GLY A 48 -50.16 63.55 -22.78
N ASP A 49 -51.16 62.67 -22.88
CA ASP A 49 -50.95 61.23 -22.93
C ASP A 49 -49.96 60.90 -24.04
N GLY A 50 -48.79 60.42 -23.66
CA GLY A 50 -47.74 59.97 -24.55
C GLY A 50 -46.93 58.91 -23.81
N ASP A 51 -46.70 57.79 -24.49
CA ASP A 51 -46.08 56.58 -23.96
C ASP A 51 -44.96 56.85 -22.94
N PRO A 52 -44.87 56.07 -21.85
CA PRO A 52 -43.80 56.22 -20.87
C PRO A 52 -42.45 56.25 -21.60
N PRO A 53 -41.56 57.22 -21.32
CA PRO A 53 -40.23 57.24 -21.91
C PRO A 53 -39.61 55.85 -21.73
N ALA A 54 -38.93 55.33 -22.75
CA ALA A 54 -38.50 53.93 -22.85
C ALA A 54 -37.69 53.38 -21.64
N ASP A 55 -37.30 54.24 -20.70
CA ASP A 55 -36.64 53.90 -19.43
C ASP A 55 -37.60 53.53 -18.30
N ASP A 56 -38.83 54.06 -18.28
CA ASP A 56 -39.84 53.78 -17.23
C ASP A 56 -40.29 52.31 -17.24
N CYS A 57 -40.27 51.68 -18.43
CA CYS A 57 -40.56 50.27 -18.62
C CYS A 57 -39.60 49.34 -17.87
N VAL A 58 -38.32 49.72 -17.82
CA VAL A 58 -37.29 48.92 -17.15
C VAL A 58 -37.30 49.20 -15.66
N ALA A 59 -37.42 50.47 -15.28
CA ALA A 59 -37.49 50.91 -13.88
C ALA A 59 -38.72 50.36 -13.13
N SER A 60 -39.80 50.04 -13.85
CA SER A 60 -41.04 49.54 -13.25
C SER A 60 -41.25 48.03 -13.44
N SER A 61 -40.31 47.33 -14.07
CA SER A 61 -40.33 45.85 -14.11
C SER A 61 -39.92 45.31 -12.74
N THR A 62 -40.61 44.30 -12.24
CA THR A 62 -40.22 43.58 -11.02
C THR A 62 -39.84 42.16 -11.37
N GLY A 63 -38.94 41.56 -10.60
CA GLY A 63 -38.58 40.16 -10.77
C GLY A 63 -38.08 39.56 -9.49
N GLN A 64 -38.08 38.24 -9.44
CA GLN A 64 -37.57 37.47 -8.32
C GLN A 64 -36.73 36.32 -8.85
N VAL A 65 -35.60 36.05 -8.20
CA VAL A 65 -34.78 34.87 -8.40
C VAL A 65 -34.63 34.11 -7.07
N THR A 66 -34.89 32.82 -7.12
CA THR A 66 -34.81 31.92 -5.95
C THR A 66 -33.90 30.75 -6.25
N VAL A 67 -33.18 30.28 -5.23
CA VAL A 67 -32.36 29.08 -5.32
C VAL A 67 -32.81 28.08 -4.26
N THR A 68 -33.07 26.83 -4.67
CA THR A 68 -33.49 25.77 -3.76
C THR A 68 -32.70 24.48 -4.03
N PRO A 69 -32.05 23.90 -3.00
CA PRO A 69 -31.85 24.44 -1.65
C PRO A 69 -30.84 25.62 -1.61
N SER A 70 -30.89 26.45 -0.57
CA SER A 70 -29.99 27.61 -0.38
C SER A 70 -28.66 27.25 0.33
N THR A 71 -28.49 25.99 0.71
CA THR A 71 -27.23 25.43 1.21
C THR A 71 -27.06 24.02 0.67
N VAL A 72 -25.87 23.73 0.12
CA VAL A 72 -25.50 22.41 -0.41
C VAL A 72 -24.04 22.10 -0.11
N THR A 73 -23.61 20.87 -0.35
CA THR A 73 -22.19 20.48 -0.37
C THR A 73 -21.63 20.47 -1.79
N VAL A 74 -20.30 20.55 -1.94
CA VAL A 74 -19.62 20.44 -3.25
C VAL A 74 -20.11 19.18 -3.99
N GLY A 75 -20.47 19.34 -5.26
CA GLY A 75 -20.98 18.27 -6.14
C GLY A 75 -22.50 18.13 -6.16
N GLN A 76 -23.23 18.76 -5.23
CA GLN A 76 -24.70 18.75 -5.23
C GLN A 76 -25.29 19.79 -6.19
N SER A 77 -26.52 19.53 -6.63
CA SER A 77 -27.27 20.41 -7.53
C SER A 77 -28.24 21.33 -6.78
N VAL A 78 -28.41 22.54 -7.29
CA VAL A 78 -29.48 23.47 -6.91
C VAL A 78 -30.38 23.77 -8.10
N THR A 79 -31.64 24.11 -7.83
CA THR A 79 -32.55 24.67 -8.83
C THR A 79 -32.63 26.17 -8.66
N VAL A 80 -32.27 26.91 -9.71
CA VAL A 80 -32.41 28.37 -9.80
C VAL A 80 -33.68 28.67 -10.58
N SER A 81 -34.66 29.31 -9.93
CA SER A 81 -35.97 29.64 -10.50
C SER A 81 -36.16 31.15 -10.54
N TRP A 82 -36.78 31.67 -11.60
CA TRP A 82 -37.04 33.09 -11.74
C TRP A 82 -38.45 33.39 -12.24
N ASN A 83 -38.93 34.58 -11.88
CA ASN A 83 -40.12 35.22 -12.45
C ASN A 83 -39.81 36.70 -12.73
N VAL A 84 -40.30 37.22 -13.85
CA VAL A 84 -40.23 38.62 -14.25
C VAL A 84 -41.63 39.09 -14.62
N ASP A 85 -42.16 40.01 -13.82
CA ASP A 85 -43.43 40.67 -14.07
C ASP A 85 -43.16 41.93 -14.90
N GLN A 86 -43.37 41.79 -16.21
CA GLN A 86 -43.18 42.87 -17.17
C GLN A 86 -44.47 43.65 -17.37
N ILE A 87 -44.37 44.97 -17.46
CA ILE A 87 -45.52 45.82 -17.78
C ILE A 87 -46.03 45.52 -19.20
N PRO A 88 -47.34 45.28 -19.39
CA PRO A 88 -47.92 45.05 -20.71
C PRO A 88 -47.61 46.21 -21.68
N GLY A 89 -47.09 45.90 -22.86
CA GLY A 89 -46.73 46.89 -23.89
C GLY A 89 -45.28 47.35 -23.86
N CYS A 90 -44.53 47.07 -22.80
CA CYS A 90 -43.09 47.35 -22.74
C CYS A 90 -42.29 46.29 -23.50
N THR A 91 -41.10 46.64 -24.02
CA THR A 91 -40.12 45.68 -24.55
C THR A 91 -38.86 45.71 -23.68
N VAL A 92 -38.56 44.61 -22.98
CA VAL A 92 -37.33 44.45 -22.18
C VAL A 92 -36.73 43.06 -22.41
N TRP A 93 -35.40 42.98 -22.43
CA TRP A 93 -34.65 41.73 -22.54
C TRP A 93 -34.17 41.28 -21.16
N LYS A 94 -34.46 40.03 -20.77
CA LYS A 94 -34.11 39.49 -19.45
C LYS A 94 -32.84 38.67 -19.58
N HIS A 95 -31.94 38.84 -18.64
CA HIS A 95 -30.67 38.13 -18.58
C HIS A 95 -30.44 37.56 -17.19
N MET A 96 -29.81 36.38 -17.13
CA MET A 96 -29.39 35.77 -15.87
C MET A 96 -27.86 35.65 -15.86
N ASN A 97 -27.22 36.35 -14.95
CA ASN A 97 -25.79 36.23 -14.67
C ASN A 97 -25.58 35.21 -13.56
N GLY A 98 -24.64 34.27 -13.74
CA GLY A 98 -24.32 33.24 -12.75
C GLY A 98 -23.95 31.91 -13.39
N LEU A 99 -23.48 30.98 -12.54
CA LEU A 99 -23.06 29.64 -12.98
C LEU A 99 -24.21 28.92 -13.68
N GLY A 100 -23.94 28.33 -14.83
CA GLY A 100 -24.94 27.64 -15.65
C GLY A 100 -25.76 28.54 -16.58
N PHE A 101 -25.63 29.88 -16.53
CA PHE A 101 -26.38 30.80 -17.40
C PHE A 101 -25.52 31.68 -18.32
N GLY A 102 -24.30 32.03 -17.88
CA GLY A 102 -23.33 32.76 -18.72
C GLY A 102 -23.78 34.14 -19.20
N GLY A 103 -24.74 34.78 -18.51
CA GLY A 103 -25.34 36.05 -18.93
C GLY A 103 -26.36 35.91 -20.06
N GLY A 104 -26.78 34.69 -20.40
CA GLY A 104 -27.74 34.40 -21.45
C GLY A 104 -29.14 34.95 -21.16
N SER A 105 -29.93 35.11 -22.22
CA SER A 105 -31.32 35.56 -22.09
C SER A 105 -32.21 34.47 -21.48
N VAL A 106 -33.19 34.89 -20.69
CA VAL A 106 -34.16 34.00 -20.03
C VAL A 106 -35.61 34.44 -20.31
N ASP A 107 -36.54 33.49 -20.27
CA ASP A 107 -37.97 33.76 -20.40
C ASP A 107 -38.52 34.50 -19.16
N ASN A 108 -39.80 34.95 -19.21
CA ASN A 108 -40.41 35.62 -18.05
C ASN A 108 -40.48 34.72 -16.82
N THR A 109 -40.69 33.42 -16.99
CA THR A 109 -40.64 32.43 -15.91
C THR A 109 -39.79 31.25 -16.34
N GLY A 110 -39.07 30.65 -15.41
CA GLY A 110 -38.31 29.44 -15.70
C GLY A 110 -37.54 28.91 -14.51
N GLY A 111 -36.89 27.76 -14.72
CA GLY A 111 -36.00 27.14 -13.76
C GLY A 111 -34.87 26.38 -14.44
N ARG A 112 -33.68 26.34 -13.81
CA ARG A 112 -32.52 25.59 -14.29
C ARG A 112 -31.81 24.90 -13.13
N VAL A 113 -31.44 23.64 -13.34
CA VAL A 113 -30.63 22.88 -12.39
C VAL A 113 -29.15 23.15 -12.65
N VAL A 114 -28.39 23.47 -11.61
CA VAL A 114 -26.96 23.79 -11.67
C VAL A 114 -26.20 22.97 -10.63
N VAL A 115 -25.10 22.32 -11.02
CA VAL A 115 -24.22 21.55 -10.12
C VAL A 115 -23.08 22.45 -9.63
N LEU A 116 -22.82 22.46 -8.32
CA LEU A 116 -21.86 23.38 -7.70
C LEU A 116 -20.58 22.65 -7.27
N ASN A 117 -19.49 22.86 -8.02
CA ASN A 117 -18.23 22.13 -7.83
C ASN A 117 -17.17 22.88 -7.02
N THR A 118 -17.48 24.09 -6.54
CA THR A 118 -16.52 24.94 -5.82
C THR A 118 -17.11 25.33 -4.47
N GLN A 119 -16.34 25.13 -3.39
CA GLN A 119 -16.69 25.57 -2.05
C GLN A 119 -16.81 27.11 -2.00
N GLY A 120 -17.75 27.62 -1.20
CA GLY A 120 -17.96 29.05 -1.00
C GLY A 120 -19.36 29.49 -1.39
N THR A 121 -19.54 30.78 -1.69
CA THR A 121 -20.84 31.33 -2.06
C THR A 121 -20.93 31.45 -3.57
N THR A 122 -21.94 30.84 -4.18
CA THR A 122 -22.27 31.04 -5.61
C THR A 122 -23.51 31.91 -5.72
N GLY A 123 -23.49 32.92 -6.59
CA GLY A 123 -24.58 33.88 -6.77
C GLY A 123 -25.17 33.88 -8.17
N TRP A 124 -26.43 34.27 -8.26
CA TRP A 124 -27.14 34.58 -9.50
C TRP A 124 -27.78 35.97 -9.42
N GLU A 125 -27.74 36.67 -10.53
CA GLU A 125 -28.30 38.01 -10.69
C GLU A 125 -29.22 38.03 -11.91
N LEU A 126 -30.46 38.43 -11.68
CA LEU A 126 -31.47 38.61 -12.72
C LEU A 126 -31.52 40.08 -13.12
N THR A 127 -31.28 40.38 -14.40
CA THR A 127 -31.30 41.74 -14.93
C THR A 127 -32.27 41.88 -16.09
N VAL A 128 -32.73 43.10 -16.32
CA VAL A 128 -33.49 43.49 -17.52
C VAL A 128 -32.78 44.63 -18.24
N THR A 129 -32.78 44.57 -19.56
CA THR A 129 -32.23 45.60 -20.44
C THR A 129 -33.34 46.25 -21.25
N GLY A 130 -33.41 47.58 -21.23
CA GLY A 130 -34.36 48.35 -22.03
C GLY A 130 -33.89 48.63 -23.46
N PRO A 131 -34.77 49.17 -24.33
CA PRO A 131 -34.45 49.54 -25.73
C PRO A 131 -33.26 50.49 -25.88
N LEU A 132 -32.98 51.29 -24.85
CA LEU A 132 -31.86 52.24 -24.81
C LEU A 132 -30.54 51.61 -24.31
N GLY A 133 -30.55 50.32 -23.97
CA GLY A 133 -29.37 49.59 -23.48
C GLY A 133 -29.11 49.73 -21.97
N ASN A 134 -29.96 50.44 -21.22
CA ASN A 134 -29.84 50.52 -19.77
C ASN A 134 -30.17 49.17 -19.13
N VAL A 135 -29.32 48.71 -18.22
CA VAL A 135 -29.44 47.43 -17.50
C VAL A 135 -29.83 47.70 -16.05
N TYR A 136 -30.87 47.01 -15.58
CA TYR A 136 -31.35 47.10 -14.20
C TYR A 136 -31.38 45.71 -13.56
N THR A 137 -30.80 45.60 -12.37
CA THR A 137 -30.87 44.37 -11.56
C THR A 137 -32.23 44.30 -10.86
N LEU A 138 -32.98 43.24 -11.15
CA LEU A 138 -34.28 42.99 -10.53
C LEU A 138 -34.14 42.29 -9.19
N ASP A 139 -33.29 41.27 -9.11
CA ASP A 139 -33.07 40.48 -7.90
C ASP A 139 -31.73 39.74 -7.94
N THR A 140 -31.23 39.37 -6.77
CA THR A 140 -30.01 38.56 -6.61
C THR A 140 -30.25 37.47 -5.57
N THR A 141 -29.73 36.27 -5.82
CA THR A 141 -29.78 35.18 -4.85
C THR A 141 -28.45 34.47 -4.75
N THR A 142 -28.19 33.83 -3.61
CA THR A 142 -26.95 33.09 -3.38
C THR A 142 -27.22 31.76 -2.71
N VAL A 143 -26.32 30.80 -2.95
CA VAL A 143 -26.26 29.52 -2.25
C VAL A 143 -24.91 29.39 -1.57
N THR A 144 -24.92 28.86 -0.35
CA THR A 144 -23.70 28.48 0.35
C THR A 144 -23.34 27.04 0.01
N VAL A 145 -22.16 26.84 -0.59
CA VAL A 145 -21.56 25.55 -0.90
C VAL A 145 -20.59 25.21 0.23
N GLN A 146 -21.04 24.35 1.13
CA GLN A 146 -20.21 23.79 2.17
C GLN A 146 -19.16 22.86 1.54
N PRO A 147 -17.95 22.75 2.14
CA PRO A 147 -17.04 21.70 1.75
C PRO A 147 -17.78 20.37 1.84
N GLN A 148 -17.50 19.45 0.92
CA GLN A 148 -17.92 18.07 1.10
C GLN A 148 -17.37 17.66 2.47
N THR A 149 -18.25 17.47 3.46
CA THR A 149 -17.84 16.78 4.67
C THR A 149 -17.38 15.44 4.16
N GLY A 150 -16.05 15.22 4.16
CA GLY A 150 -15.53 13.91 3.82
C GLY A 150 -16.33 12.88 4.61
N PRO A 151 -16.61 11.70 4.05
CA PRO A 151 -17.20 10.61 4.83
C PRO A 151 -16.48 10.61 6.18
N PRO A 152 -17.20 10.64 7.34
CA PRO A 152 -16.61 10.94 8.64
C PRO A 152 -15.31 10.21 8.70
N ALA A 153 -14.19 10.96 8.61
CA ALA A 153 -12.89 10.41 8.23
C ALA A 153 -12.78 9.14 9.03
N VAL A 154 -12.82 7.98 8.35
CA VAL A 154 -12.92 6.70 9.04
C VAL A 154 -11.68 6.73 9.89
N SER A 155 -11.86 7.05 11.18
CA SER A 155 -10.77 7.33 12.10
C SER A 155 -9.90 6.11 11.93
N SER A 156 -8.73 6.28 11.32
CA SER A 156 -7.90 5.15 10.96
C SER A 156 -7.40 4.62 12.29
N ARG A 157 -8.21 3.72 12.85
CA ARG A 157 -7.98 3.07 14.13
C ARG A 157 -6.67 2.32 14.01
N ALA A 158 -6.02 2.10 15.15
CA ALA A 158 -4.83 1.28 15.24
C ALA A 158 -4.95 0.04 14.33
N ALA A 159 -4.00 -0.13 13.40
CA ALA A 159 -4.04 -1.23 12.47
C ALA A 159 -3.08 -2.32 12.95
N LEU A 160 -3.60 -3.55 13.10
CA LEU A 160 -2.79 -4.74 13.25
C LEU A 160 -2.90 -5.57 11.96
N SER A 161 -1.81 -5.58 11.18
CA SER A 161 -1.61 -6.57 10.12
C SER A 161 -0.75 -7.70 10.66
N VAL A 162 -1.15 -8.94 10.41
CA VAL A 162 -0.35 -10.11 10.78
C VAL A 162 -0.18 -10.98 9.56
N ILE A 163 1.05 -11.34 9.22
CA ILE A 163 1.33 -12.29 8.15
C ILE A 163 2.04 -13.49 8.73
N THR A 164 1.59 -14.67 8.34
CA THR A 164 2.32 -15.93 8.53
C THR A 164 2.60 -16.47 7.15
N ALA A 165 3.87 -16.79 6.87
CA ALA A 165 4.20 -17.52 5.66
C ALA A 165 3.67 -18.96 5.77
N GLN A 166 3.43 -19.59 4.62
CA GLN A 166 3.02 -20.99 4.58
C GLN A 166 4.10 -21.88 5.23
N GLU A 167 3.68 -22.79 6.12
CA GLU A 167 4.60 -23.57 6.97
C GLU A 167 5.56 -24.48 6.21
N ALA A 168 5.21 -24.87 4.99
CA ALA A 168 6.00 -25.80 4.18
C ALA A 168 7.26 -25.16 3.55
N ASP A 169 7.37 -23.83 3.57
CA ASP A 169 8.36 -23.13 2.77
C ASP A 169 9.59 -22.78 3.60
N LEU A 170 10.57 -23.69 3.66
CA LEU A 170 11.95 -23.24 3.84
C LEU A 170 12.31 -22.42 2.61
N VAL A 171 12.72 -21.18 2.83
CA VAL A 171 13.21 -20.32 1.75
C VAL A 171 14.69 -20.11 1.96
N ASP A 172 15.44 -20.09 0.86
CA ASP A 172 16.88 -19.84 0.81
C ASP A 172 17.14 -18.36 0.57
N ASN A 173 18.18 -17.83 1.20
CA ASN A 173 18.60 -16.45 1.00
C ASN A 173 19.49 -16.31 -0.24
N LYS A 174 19.55 -15.08 -0.77
CA LYS A 174 20.50 -14.69 -1.81
C LYS A 174 21.78 -14.16 -1.14
N PRO A 175 22.93 -14.85 -1.21
CA PRO A 175 24.14 -14.42 -0.51
C PRO A 175 24.70 -13.10 -1.04
N GLY A 176 25.25 -12.26 -0.17
CA GLY A 176 25.98 -11.05 -0.55
C GLY A 176 25.12 -9.84 -0.94
N LYS A 177 23.79 -9.94 -0.94
CA LYS A 177 22.87 -8.82 -1.19
C LYS A 177 21.65 -8.88 -0.28
N TRP A 178 21.07 -7.71 -0.01
CA TRP A 178 19.80 -7.63 0.69
C TRP A 178 18.69 -8.10 -0.24
N ALA A 179 17.94 -9.11 0.18
CA ALA A 179 16.81 -9.65 -0.56
C ALA A 179 15.55 -9.61 0.32
N ASP A 180 14.37 -9.53 -0.30
CA ASP A 180 13.11 -9.68 0.43
C ASP A 180 13.02 -11.10 1.01
N VAL A 181 12.47 -11.23 2.21
CA VAL A 181 12.12 -12.53 2.78
C VAL A 181 10.75 -12.93 2.22
N PRO A 182 10.64 -14.02 1.41
CA PRO A 182 9.39 -14.38 0.76
C PRO A 182 8.23 -14.53 1.76
N GLY A 183 7.10 -13.91 1.47
CA GLY A 183 5.92 -13.97 2.33
C GLY A 183 5.94 -13.05 3.56
N LEU A 184 6.97 -12.20 3.75
CA LEU A 184 7.03 -11.23 4.86
C LEU A 184 6.96 -9.77 4.38
N SER A 185 5.82 -9.39 3.82
CA SER A 185 5.55 -7.99 3.45
C SER A 185 4.06 -7.68 3.49
N THR A 186 3.65 -6.53 4.03
CA THR A 186 2.25 -6.08 4.12
C THR A 186 2.11 -4.62 3.71
N ALA A 187 0.89 -4.16 3.50
CA ALA A 187 0.56 -2.74 3.68
C ALA A 187 -0.15 -2.50 5.02
N VAL A 188 -0.03 -1.28 5.54
CA VAL A 188 -0.79 -0.74 6.68
C VAL A 188 -1.19 0.70 6.37
N SER A 189 -2.20 1.21 7.08
CA SER A 189 -2.52 2.64 7.06
C SER A 189 -2.12 3.29 8.38
N ALA A 190 -1.71 4.54 8.32
CA ALA A 190 -1.28 5.31 9.46
C ALA A 190 -1.82 6.75 9.38
N GLN A 191 -1.96 7.41 10.53
CA GLN A 191 -2.20 8.84 10.60
C GLN A 191 -0.88 9.58 10.54
N ALA A 192 -0.94 10.87 10.20
CA ALA A 192 0.23 11.72 10.34
C ALA A 192 0.71 11.71 11.81
N GLY A 193 1.99 11.47 12.02
CA GLY A 193 2.61 11.34 13.34
C GLY A 193 2.60 9.92 13.90
N SER A 194 1.86 8.97 13.33
CA SER A 194 1.78 7.60 13.86
C SER A 194 3.14 6.94 13.99
N THR A 195 3.24 6.06 14.99
CA THR A 195 4.35 5.12 15.15
C THR A 195 3.96 3.77 14.56
N LEU A 196 4.94 3.10 13.96
CA LEU A 196 4.84 1.73 13.45
C LEU A 196 5.85 0.86 14.18
N ALA A 197 5.39 -0.31 14.63
CA ALA A 197 6.23 -1.38 15.16
C ALA A 197 6.01 -2.66 14.35
N ALA A 198 7.10 -3.20 13.81
CA ALA A 198 7.12 -4.42 13.01
C ALA A 198 7.92 -5.51 13.75
N THR A 199 7.24 -6.52 14.28
CA THR A 199 7.92 -7.67 14.90
C THR A 199 8.06 -8.79 13.89
N VAL A 200 9.29 -9.23 13.68
CA VAL A 200 9.63 -10.34 12.79
C VAL A 200 10.09 -11.51 13.64
N SER A 201 9.31 -12.60 13.64
CA SER A 201 9.68 -13.87 14.26
C SER A 201 9.92 -14.92 13.16
N ALA A 202 11.00 -15.67 13.23
CA ALA A 202 11.31 -16.73 12.25
C ALA A 202 12.18 -17.83 12.85
N GLU A 203 12.09 -19.05 12.32
CA GLU A 203 13.11 -20.08 12.52
C GLU A 203 14.26 -19.85 11.53
N VAL A 204 15.47 -19.70 12.03
CA VAL A 204 16.66 -19.40 11.23
C VAL A 204 17.62 -20.59 11.25
N TYR A 205 17.99 -21.07 10.07
CA TYR A 205 18.83 -22.25 9.83
C TYR A 205 20.07 -21.86 9.02
N THR A 206 21.22 -21.77 9.68
CA THR A 206 22.51 -21.47 9.02
C THR A 206 23.66 -21.65 9.99
N SER A 207 24.86 -21.96 9.50
CA SER A 207 26.08 -21.88 10.34
C SER A 207 26.68 -20.48 10.40
N LYS A 208 26.18 -19.54 9.57
CA LYS A 208 26.76 -18.22 9.34
C LYS A 208 25.91 -17.09 9.89
N THR A 209 26.46 -15.88 9.90
CA THR A 209 25.70 -14.71 10.31
C THR A 209 24.62 -14.40 9.27
N VAL A 210 23.39 -14.16 9.74
CA VAL A 210 22.30 -13.65 8.91
C VAL A 210 21.74 -12.40 9.57
N TRP A 211 21.54 -11.37 8.76
CA TRP A 211 21.01 -10.08 9.18
C TRP A 211 19.62 -9.90 8.63
N PHE A 212 18.76 -9.24 9.39
CA PHE A 212 17.42 -8.85 8.98
C PHE A 212 17.29 -7.34 9.12
N ARG A 213 16.45 -6.74 8.27
CA ARG A 213 15.99 -5.37 8.40
C ARG A 213 14.54 -5.25 7.96
N VAL A 214 13.89 -4.16 8.36
CA VAL A 214 12.54 -3.82 7.92
C VAL A 214 12.59 -2.52 7.12
N LEU A 215 12.02 -2.52 5.93
CA LEU A 215 11.77 -1.32 5.14
C LEU A 215 10.32 -0.85 5.36
N VAL A 216 10.13 0.45 5.54
CA VAL A 216 8.83 1.13 5.47
C VAL A 216 8.92 2.11 4.31
N ASP A 217 8.12 1.91 3.27
CA ASP A 217 8.15 2.70 2.03
C ASP A 217 9.54 2.75 1.37
N GLY A 218 10.26 1.62 1.43
CA GLY A 218 11.60 1.48 0.86
C GLY A 218 12.72 2.06 1.74
N ALA A 219 12.38 2.81 2.80
CA ALA A 219 13.35 3.32 3.75
C ALA A 219 13.53 2.39 4.95
N VAL A 220 14.79 2.17 5.34
CA VAL A 220 15.17 1.30 6.45
C VAL A 220 14.60 1.84 7.77
N SER A 221 13.97 0.97 8.55
CA SER A 221 13.42 1.23 9.89
C SER A 221 14.50 1.09 10.96
N ALA A 222 14.27 1.61 12.16
CA ALA A 222 15.21 1.46 13.26
C ALA A 222 14.97 0.16 14.06
N PRO A 223 16.03 -0.51 14.55
CA PRO A 223 17.43 -0.35 14.14
C PRO A 223 17.64 -0.82 12.68
N GLY A 224 18.65 -0.28 12.03
CA GLY A 224 18.88 -0.38 10.59
C GLY A 224 19.02 -1.80 10.08
N ASP A 225 19.74 -2.64 10.82
CA ASP A 225 19.80 -4.08 10.64
C ASP A 225 20.05 -4.77 11.99
N VAL A 226 19.79 -6.07 12.04
CA VAL A 226 20.01 -6.89 13.25
C VAL A 226 20.55 -8.23 12.83
N ALA A 227 21.66 -8.69 13.44
CA ALA A 227 22.08 -10.07 13.26
C ALA A 227 21.11 -11.01 14.00
N TYR A 228 20.28 -11.71 13.25
CA TYR A 228 19.33 -12.68 13.79
C TYR A 228 20.04 -13.92 14.32
N LYS A 229 21.10 -14.35 13.64
CA LYS A 229 22.01 -15.41 14.07
C LYS A 229 23.44 -15.00 13.75
N PHE A 230 24.41 -15.33 14.60
CA PHE A 230 25.84 -15.11 14.34
C PHE A 230 26.53 -16.38 13.84
N ASP A 231 27.65 -16.21 13.13
CA ASP A 231 28.57 -17.31 12.77
C ASP A 231 28.99 -18.10 14.02
N GLY A 232 28.96 -19.43 13.91
CA GLY A 232 29.30 -20.35 15.00
C GLY A 232 28.23 -20.46 16.10
N ALA A 233 27.06 -19.84 15.96
CA ALA A 233 25.96 -20.06 16.87
C ALA A 233 25.35 -21.45 16.68
N ASP A 234 25.48 -22.33 17.67
CA ASP A 234 25.03 -23.73 17.59
C ASP A 234 23.51 -23.91 17.47
N PHE A 235 22.72 -22.88 17.82
CA PHE A 235 21.26 -23.00 17.84
C PHE A 235 20.61 -22.54 16.53
N ASP A 236 20.14 -23.50 15.74
CA ASP A 236 19.14 -23.30 14.68
C ASP A 236 17.73 -23.31 15.29
N GLY A 237 16.96 -22.24 15.06
CA GLY A 237 15.60 -22.15 15.60
C GLY A 237 15.11 -20.71 15.69
N THR A 238 14.12 -20.50 16.56
CA THR A 238 13.40 -19.23 16.69
C THR A 238 14.33 -18.05 17.01
N ARG A 239 14.09 -16.95 16.31
CA ARG A 239 14.60 -15.60 16.59
C ARG A 239 13.44 -14.62 16.44
N SER A 240 13.46 -13.54 17.23
CA SER A 240 12.46 -12.48 17.13
C SER A 240 13.07 -11.13 17.46
N PHE A 241 12.67 -10.11 16.73
CA PHE A 241 13.06 -8.73 16.96
C PHE A 241 11.95 -7.78 16.50
N THR A 242 11.82 -6.63 17.17
CA THR A 242 10.87 -5.57 16.81
C THR A 242 11.62 -4.36 16.26
N PHE A 243 11.34 -4.03 15.00
CA PHE A 243 11.77 -2.81 14.32
C PHE A 243 10.67 -1.76 14.42
N GLY A 244 11.00 -0.50 14.19
CA GLY A 244 9.97 0.53 14.16
C GLY A 244 10.36 1.82 13.47
N ARG A 245 9.34 2.63 13.23
CA ARG A 245 9.45 3.95 12.60
C ARG A 245 8.44 4.88 13.23
N GLU A 246 8.91 6.03 13.68
CA GLU A 246 8.07 7.08 14.26
C GLU A 246 7.73 8.14 13.20
N ASN A 247 6.73 8.98 13.50
CA ASN A 247 6.34 10.13 12.68
C ASN A 247 5.99 9.77 11.23
N LEU A 248 5.22 8.70 11.04
CA LEU A 248 4.73 8.33 9.71
C LEU A 248 3.87 9.46 9.11
N ALA A 249 3.91 9.59 7.79
CA ALA A 249 2.97 10.43 7.07
C ALA A 249 1.55 9.84 7.20
N ALA A 250 0.51 10.64 6.95
CA ALA A 250 -0.83 10.08 6.81
C ALA A 250 -0.90 9.27 5.51
N GLY A 251 -1.59 8.13 5.55
CA GLY A 251 -1.88 7.33 4.37
C GLY A 251 -1.43 5.88 4.50
N ARG A 252 -1.14 5.26 3.36
CA ARG A 252 -0.71 3.87 3.25
C ARG A 252 0.82 3.79 3.34
N HIS A 253 1.28 2.77 4.04
CA HIS A 253 2.69 2.40 4.14
C HIS A 253 2.87 0.94 3.77
N VAL A 254 3.90 0.65 2.99
CA VAL A 254 4.31 -0.74 2.69
C VAL A 254 5.47 -1.12 3.57
N VAL A 255 5.32 -2.27 4.24
CA VAL A 255 6.32 -2.85 5.14
C VAL A 255 6.88 -4.09 4.48
N GLN A 256 8.20 -4.17 4.36
CA GLN A 256 8.91 -5.30 3.75
C GLN A 256 10.03 -5.75 4.67
N VAL A 257 10.16 -7.06 4.86
CA VAL A 257 11.30 -7.64 5.58
C VAL A 257 12.35 -8.05 4.56
N GLN A 258 13.59 -7.64 4.81
CA GLN A 258 14.74 -8.08 4.03
C GLN A 258 15.74 -8.81 4.92
N TRP A 259 16.52 -9.69 4.29
CA TRP A 259 17.63 -10.39 4.90
C TRP A 259 18.90 -10.31 4.06
N PHE A 260 20.03 -10.55 4.71
CA PHE A 260 21.35 -10.56 4.11
C PHE A 260 22.20 -11.65 4.75
N THR A 261 23.06 -12.28 3.95
CA THR A 261 24.20 -13.07 4.44
C THR A 261 25.45 -12.64 3.66
N ASN A 262 26.63 -13.02 4.13
CA ASN A 262 27.86 -12.74 3.40
C ASN A 262 27.91 -13.53 2.07
N PRO A 263 28.65 -13.03 1.05
CA PRO A 263 28.86 -13.77 -0.20
C PRO A 263 29.35 -15.21 0.06
N GLY A 264 28.78 -16.18 -0.66
CA GLY A 264 29.12 -17.61 -0.52
C GLY A 264 28.57 -18.28 0.74
N THR A 265 27.72 -17.61 1.52
CA THR A 265 27.09 -18.19 2.72
C THR A 265 25.59 -18.29 2.54
N TRP A 266 25.04 -19.49 2.70
CA TRP A 266 23.61 -19.74 2.61
C TRP A 266 22.96 -19.68 4.01
N ALA A 267 21.69 -19.29 4.02
CA ALA A 267 20.81 -19.36 5.16
C ALA A 267 19.39 -19.69 4.70
N GLN A 268 18.70 -20.45 5.54
CA GLN A 268 17.31 -20.79 5.36
C GLN A 268 16.47 -20.18 6.47
N VAL A 269 15.27 -19.73 6.12
CA VAL A 269 14.26 -19.36 7.12
C VAL A 269 12.98 -20.16 6.92
N GLY A 270 12.54 -20.79 8.00
CA GLY A 270 11.25 -21.46 8.09
C GLY A 270 10.31 -20.69 9.00
N LYS A 271 9.03 -21.09 9.01
CA LYS A 271 8.00 -20.69 9.97
C LYS A 271 8.18 -19.28 10.49
N ARG A 272 7.68 -18.34 9.70
CA ARG A 272 7.96 -16.92 9.85
C ARG A 272 6.69 -16.12 9.93
N THR A 273 6.67 -15.19 10.87
CA THR A 273 5.57 -14.27 11.13
C THR A 273 6.08 -12.84 11.08
N LEU A 274 5.34 -11.96 10.41
CA LEU A 274 5.48 -10.52 10.50
C LEU A 274 4.22 -9.95 11.16
N THR A 275 4.36 -9.27 12.29
CA THR A 275 3.27 -8.47 12.88
C THR A 275 3.61 -6.99 12.71
N VAL A 276 2.67 -6.22 12.18
CA VAL A 276 2.80 -4.76 12.01
C VAL A 276 1.67 -4.10 12.76
N ASN A 277 2.03 -3.29 13.75
CA ASN A 277 1.11 -2.47 14.51
C ASN A 277 1.38 -0.99 14.17
N THR A 278 0.34 -0.23 13.85
CA THR A 278 0.40 1.22 13.70
C THR A 278 -0.59 1.88 14.66
N ASP A 279 -0.17 2.95 15.35
CA ASP A 279 -1.07 3.81 16.13
C ASP A 279 -0.55 5.26 16.19
N GLY A 280 -1.43 6.23 16.47
CA GLY A 280 -1.08 7.65 16.60
C GLY A 280 -0.13 7.94 17.76
N SER A 281 0.73 8.97 17.66
CA SER A 281 1.64 9.40 18.74
C SER A 281 1.10 10.57 19.58
N ASP A 282 0.25 11.43 19.00
CA ASP A 282 0.03 12.79 19.52
C ASP A 282 -1.44 13.04 19.91
N THR A 283 -1.72 12.82 21.19
CA THR A 283 -2.91 13.30 21.94
C THR A 283 -4.29 12.79 21.50
N GLY A 284 -4.61 11.59 21.98
CA GLY A 284 -5.90 10.91 21.81
C GLY A 284 -5.69 9.50 21.26
N ALA A 285 -5.73 8.48 22.13
CA ALA A 285 -5.32 7.10 21.85
C ALA A 285 -3.88 6.95 21.30
N GLY A 286 -2.90 7.59 21.96
CA GLY A 286 -1.48 7.35 21.76
C GLY A 286 -1.03 6.03 22.38
N ARG A 287 -1.26 4.90 21.70
CA ARG A 287 -1.07 3.56 22.31
C ARG A 287 0.22 2.89 21.93
N LEU A 288 0.91 3.32 20.88
CA LEU A 288 2.12 2.66 20.41
C LEU A 288 3.30 3.63 20.42
N TYR A 289 4.34 3.24 21.15
CA TYR A 289 5.62 3.95 21.18
C TYR A 289 6.73 3.00 20.82
N HIS A 290 7.73 3.49 20.09
CA HIS A 290 8.90 2.73 19.71
C HIS A 290 10.15 3.55 19.99
N VAL A 291 11.15 2.92 20.61
CA VAL A 291 12.48 3.49 20.71
C VAL A 291 13.47 2.40 20.36
N ALA A 292 14.42 2.72 19.49
CA ALA A 292 15.51 1.86 19.12
C ALA A 292 16.83 2.62 19.22
N ALA A 293 17.89 1.87 19.48
CA ALA A 293 19.24 2.39 19.49
C ALA A 293 20.14 1.39 18.77
N GLU A 294 20.82 1.90 17.75
CA GLU A 294 21.93 1.23 17.08
C GLU A 294 23.21 1.60 17.81
N SER A 295 24.01 0.61 18.20
CA SER A 295 25.30 0.91 18.81
C SER A 295 26.30 -0.21 18.67
N ALA A 296 27.58 0.14 18.86
CA ALA A 296 28.57 -0.84 19.26
C ALA A 296 28.11 -1.61 20.50
N TRP A 297 28.71 -2.79 20.72
CA TRP A 297 28.40 -3.63 21.88
C TRP A 297 28.52 -2.88 23.20
N LEU A 298 27.40 -2.75 23.91
CA LEU A 298 27.36 -2.38 25.30
C LEU A 298 27.80 -3.56 26.15
N THR A 299 28.67 -3.30 27.13
CA THR A 299 29.16 -4.31 28.06
C THR A 299 28.70 -3.98 29.48
N LYS A 300 27.93 -4.88 30.08
CA LYS A 300 27.50 -4.83 31.48
C LYS A 300 28.28 -5.84 32.29
N THR A 301 28.93 -5.40 33.37
CA THR A 301 29.70 -6.30 34.26
C THR A 301 29.26 -6.23 35.72
N THR A 302 28.41 -5.27 36.08
CA THR A 302 28.01 -5.10 37.48
C THR A 302 26.71 -5.85 37.78
N GLN A 303 26.65 -6.36 39.02
CA GLN A 303 25.47 -6.98 39.63
C GLN A 303 24.56 -5.91 40.23
N THR A 304 24.30 -4.85 39.48
CA THR A 304 23.36 -3.79 39.85
C THR A 304 22.47 -3.48 38.67
N TRP A 305 21.17 -3.34 38.94
CA TRP A 305 20.22 -2.90 37.94
C TRP A 305 20.51 -1.47 37.51
N GLU A 306 20.60 -1.25 36.22
CA GLU A 306 20.69 0.09 35.62
C GLU A 306 19.85 0.13 34.36
N SER A 307 19.44 1.33 33.93
CA SER A 307 18.73 1.49 32.67
C SER A 307 19.65 1.14 31.51
N VAL A 308 19.11 0.40 30.55
CA VAL A 308 19.79 0.19 29.27
C VAL A 308 19.87 1.56 28.58
N PRO A 309 21.07 2.01 28.17
CA PRO A 309 21.23 3.28 27.47
C PRO A 309 20.26 3.43 26.29
N ASP A 310 19.64 4.59 26.20
CA ASP A 310 18.74 4.99 25.10
C ASP A 310 17.45 4.17 24.96
N LEU A 311 17.09 3.34 25.95
CA LEU A 311 15.83 2.59 25.99
C LEU A 311 14.89 3.09 27.09
N ALA A 312 14.54 4.37 27.03
CA ALA A 312 13.50 4.98 27.84
C ALA A 312 12.57 5.83 26.98
N ARG A 313 11.27 5.83 27.31
CA ARG A 313 10.27 6.63 26.61
C ARG A 313 9.17 7.07 27.56
N THR A 314 8.64 8.25 27.30
CA THR A 314 7.46 8.76 27.99
C THR A 314 6.21 8.37 27.21
N VAL A 315 5.22 7.80 27.89
CA VAL A 315 3.92 7.41 27.32
C VAL A 315 2.81 8.18 28.03
N SER A 316 1.77 8.58 27.29
CA SER A 316 0.63 9.32 27.86
C SER A 316 -0.65 8.50 27.71
N LEU A 317 -1.28 8.18 28.84
CA LEU A 317 -2.48 7.35 28.93
C LEU A 317 -3.70 8.20 29.25
N ASP A 318 -4.79 7.94 28.54
CA ASP A 318 -6.09 8.62 28.68
C ASP A 318 -6.96 8.05 29.82
N GLY A 319 -6.55 6.93 30.39
CA GLY A 319 -7.28 6.14 31.38
C GLY A 319 -6.36 5.09 32.00
N ALA A 320 -6.89 4.29 32.92
CA ALA A 320 -6.14 3.13 33.40
C ALA A 320 -6.00 2.08 32.30
N ARG A 321 -4.78 1.69 31.94
CA ARG A 321 -4.45 0.75 30.85
C ARG A 321 -3.46 -0.32 31.31
N ASP A 322 -3.52 -1.49 30.67
CA ASP A 322 -2.42 -2.43 30.72
C ASP A 322 -1.40 -2.08 29.63
N LEU A 323 -0.11 -2.22 29.93
CA LEU A 323 1.00 -2.02 29.00
C LEU A 323 1.62 -3.37 28.62
N LYS A 324 1.71 -3.64 27.32
CA LYS A 324 2.59 -4.65 26.71
C LYS A 324 3.90 -3.95 26.35
N ILE A 325 5.01 -4.35 26.96
CA ILE A 325 6.33 -3.76 26.75
C ILE A 325 7.21 -4.82 26.12
N THR A 326 7.50 -4.68 24.83
CA THR A 326 8.33 -5.63 24.08
C THR A 326 9.77 -5.11 24.05
N PHE A 327 10.70 -5.86 24.64
CA PHE A 327 12.13 -5.58 24.55
C PHE A 327 12.75 -6.53 23.55
N SER A 328 13.46 -5.99 22.56
CA SER A 328 14.25 -6.76 21.61
C SER A 328 15.72 -6.34 21.68
N GLY A 329 16.62 -7.30 21.57
CA GLY A 329 18.06 -7.05 21.69
C GLY A 329 18.87 -8.07 20.91
N GLN A 330 19.89 -7.58 20.21
CA GLN A 330 20.97 -8.38 19.66
C GLN A 330 21.95 -8.69 20.78
N THR A 331 22.08 -9.96 21.13
CA THR A 331 22.91 -10.41 22.26
C THR A 331 23.95 -11.41 21.78
N THR A 332 25.09 -11.45 22.45
CA THR A 332 26.07 -12.52 22.23
C THR A 332 26.49 -13.12 23.58
N GLY A 333 27.13 -14.30 23.53
CA GLY A 333 27.57 -15.01 24.71
C GLY A 333 28.54 -14.15 25.53
N GLY A 334 28.07 -13.58 26.62
CA GLY A 334 28.91 -13.04 27.67
C GLY A 334 29.46 -14.15 28.58
N SER A 335 30.28 -13.78 29.57
CA SER A 335 30.74 -14.72 30.59
C SER A 335 29.73 -14.94 31.73
N GLY A 336 28.69 -14.11 31.81
CA GLY A 336 27.66 -14.18 32.85
C GLY A 336 26.24 -14.30 32.30
N GLY A 337 25.26 -14.30 33.20
CA GLY A 337 23.84 -14.21 32.88
C GLY A 337 23.39 -12.76 32.68
N PHE A 338 22.75 -12.47 31.55
CA PHE A 338 22.08 -11.21 31.25
C PHE A 338 20.61 -11.29 31.68
N PHE A 339 20.24 -10.52 32.70
CA PHE A 339 18.86 -10.31 33.11
C PHE A 339 18.33 -8.97 32.62
N ALA A 340 17.07 -8.93 32.19
CA ALA A 340 16.39 -7.72 31.77
C ALA A 340 15.03 -7.57 32.49
N ARG A 341 14.58 -6.34 32.72
CA ARG A 341 13.25 -6.05 33.25
C ARG A 341 12.70 -4.73 32.73
N ALA A 342 11.37 -4.61 32.65
CA ALA A 342 10.72 -3.34 32.39
C ALA A 342 10.51 -2.54 33.69
N VAL A 343 10.62 -1.21 33.61
CA VAL A 343 10.37 -0.29 34.72
C VAL A 343 9.37 0.78 34.27
N VAL A 344 8.31 0.97 35.05
CA VAL A 344 7.29 2.02 34.81
C VAL A 344 7.27 2.95 36.01
N ASP A 345 7.58 4.23 35.82
CA ASP A 345 7.65 5.26 36.86
C ASP A 345 8.59 4.89 38.02
N GLY A 346 9.75 4.32 37.69
CA GLY A 346 10.72 3.84 38.67
C GLY A 346 10.31 2.55 39.39
N GLN A 347 9.12 2.01 39.12
CA GLN A 347 8.65 0.74 39.69
C GLN A 347 9.07 -0.41 38.77
N PRO A 348 10.00 -1.28 39.21
CA PRO A 348 10.39 -2.44 38.43
C PRO A 348 9.22 -3.42 38.32
N GLY A 349 9.08 -4.03 37.14
CA GLY A 349 8.30 -5.25 36.96
C GLY A 349 9.17 -6.49 37.10
N GLU A 350 8.61 -7.58 36.60
CA GLU A 350 9.25 -8.89 36.52
C GLU A 350 10.53 -8.83 35.67
N ASP A 351 11.55 -9.58 36.10
CA ASP A 351 12.78 -9.81 35.36
C ASP A 351 12.75 -11.13 34.58
N VAL A 352 13.70 -11.27 33.66
CA VAL A 352 13.90 -12.46 32.84
C VAL A 352 15.39 -12.66 32.58
N LEU A 353 15.89 -13.89 32.62
CA LEU A 353 17.17 -14.30 32.08
C LEU A 353 17.13 -14.23 30.54
N PHE A 354 17.39 -13.03 30.03
CA PHE A 354 17.42 -12.74 28.61
C PHE A 354 18.54 -13.52 27.88
N GLY A 355 19.64 -13.84 28.58
CA GLY A 355 20.66 -14.74 28.08
C GLY A 355 21.65 -15.28 29.11
N GLY A 356 21.80 -16.60 29.19
CA GLY A 356 22.84 -17.24 29.99
C GLY A 356 24.26 -17.14 29.41
N ALA A 357 25.25 -17.50 30.22
CA ALA A 357 26.65 -17.59 29.81
C ALA A 357 26.82 -18.64 28.69
N GLY A 358 27.57 -18.31 27.64
CA GLY A 358 27.81 -19.21 26.51
C GLY A 358 26.59 -19.52 25.63
N VAL A 359 25.46 -18.81 25.81
CA VAL A 359 24.31 -18.99 24.92
C VAL A 359 24.61 -18.44 23.53
N PRO A 360 24.25 -19.15 22.44
CA PRO A 360 24.47 -18.67 21.08
C PRO A 360 23.88 -17.29 20.85
N GLY A 361 24.67 -16.39 20.26
CA GLY A 361 24.25 -15.02 20.02
C GLY A 361 23.22 -14.88 18.89
N GLY A 362 22.59 -13.72 18.83
CA GLY A 362 21.64 -13.30 17.80
C GLY A 362 20.54 -12.41 18.37
N ALA A 363 19.49 -12.22 17.57
CA ALA A 363 18.30 -11.47 17.95
C ALA A 363 17.45 -12.24 18.97
N ARG A 364 17.03 -11.56 20.02
CA ARG A 364 16.07 -12.07 21.00
C ARG A 364 15.04 -11.00 21.31
N SER A 365 13.87 -11.46 21.74
CA SER A 365 12.81 -10.60 22.22
C SER A 365 12.16 -11.21 23.45
N TYR A 366 11.58 -10.37 24.30
CA TYR A 366 10.75 -10.78 25.42
C TYR A 366 9.66 -9.72 25.67
N VAL A 367 8.48 -10.16 26.07
CA VAL A 367 7.34 -9.29 26.35
C VAL A 367 7.13 -9.19 27.86
N PHE A 368 7.26 -7.99 28.41
CA PHE A 368 6.87 -7.64 29.77
C PHE A 368 5.46 -7.06 29.79
N VAL A 369 4.82 -7.12 30.96
CA VAL A 369 3.45 -6.64 31.15
C VAL A 369 3.39 -5.79 32.42
N ARG A 370 2.74 -4.62 32.34
CA ARG A 370 2.38 -3.83 33.52
C ARG A 370 0.87 -3.60 33.52
N LYS A 371 0.18 -4.10 34.53
CA LYS A 371 -1.28 -3.98 34.64
C LYS A 371 -1.71 -2.69 35.34
N GLY A 372 -2.85 -2.14 34.93
CA GLY A 372 -3.53 -1.05 35.64
C GLY A 372 -2.71 0.23 35.80
N VAL A 373 -1.88 0.59 34.82
CA VAL A 373 -1.17 1.87 34.81
C VAL A 373 -2.21 2.96 34.66
N GLY A 374 -2.26 3.90 35.61
CA GLY A 374 -3.29 4.95 35.66
C GLY A 374 -3.29 5.88 34.44
N ALA A 375 -4.25 6.82 34.40
CA ALA A 375 -4.19 7.90 33.43
C ALA A 375 -3.03 8.85 33.76
N GLY A 376 -2.44 9.49 32.74
CA GLY A 376 -1.37 10.45 32.90
C GLY A 376 -0.13 10.12 32.08
N THR A 377 0.98 10.76 32.43
CA THR A 377 2.25 10.63 31.74
C THR A 377 3.17 9.72 32.54
N HIS A 378 3.66 8.65 31.90
CA HIS A 378 4.45 7.61 32.53
C HIS A 378 5.80 7.46 31.83
N THR A 379 6.86 7.24 32.60
CA THR A 379 8.18 6.89 32.02
C THR A 379 8.33 5.38 32.02
N VAL A 380 8.55 4.81 30.84
CA VAL A 380 8.83 3.38 30.64
C VAL A 380 10.30 3.24 30.24
N SER A 381 11.01 2.28 30.83
CA SER A 381 12.40 1.96 30.45
C SER A 381 12.71 0.48 30.61
N ILE A 382 13.77 0.02 29.96
CA ILE A 382 14.35 -1.30 30.20
C ILE A 382 15.56 -1.16 31.12
N GLN A 383 15.66 -2.03 32.12
CA GLN A 383 16.86 -2.19 32.94
C GLN A 383 17.53 -3.53 32.67
N TRP A 384 18.84 -3.58 32.89
CA TRP A 384 19.67 -4.79 32.77
C TRP A 384 20.57 -5.03 33.97
N PHE A 385 20.91 -6.31 34.18
CA PHE A 385 21.76 -6.80 35.27
C PHE A 385 22.64 -7.95 34.74
N ALA A 386 23.93 -7.95 35.10
CA ALA A 386 24.85 -9.05 34.75
C ALA A 386 25.19 -9.89 35.98
N ASN A 387 24.85 -11.18 35.94
CA ASN A 387 25.11 -12.14 37.01
C ASN A 387 26.36 -12.97 36.71
N GLY A 388 27.35 -12.99 37.59
CA GLY A 388 28.49 -13.91 37.47
C GLY A 388 29.41 -13.71 36.25
N GLY A 389 29.42 -12.53 35.62
CA GLY A 389 30.28 -12.23 34.47
C GLY A 389 29.83 -10.98 33.70
N SER A 390 30.11 -10.93 32.40
CA SER A 390 29.63 -9.86 31.52
C SER A 390 28.36 -10.25 30.77
N ALA A 391 27.53 -9.26 30.46
CA ALA A 391 26.45 -9.32 29.49
C ALA A 391 26.74 -8.35 28.33
N LEU A 392 26.45 -8.78 27.11
CA LEU A 392 26.71 -8.02 25.88
C LEU A 392 25.41 -7.79 25.12
N LEU A 393 25.14 -6.52 24.80
CA LEU A 393 23.96 -6.06 24.08
C LEU A 393 24.36 -5.05 23.02
N ALA A 394 23.91 -5.22 21.78
CA ALA A 394 24.13 -4.28 20.69
C ALA A 394 22.79 -3.63 20.29
N ASP A 395 22.38 -3.80 19.03
CA ASP A 395 21.14 -3.23 18.50
C ASP A 395 19.96 -3.65 19.36
N ARG A 396 19.14 -2.68 19.73
CA ARG A 396 18.14 -2.85 20.77
C ARG A 396 16.94 -1.96 20.51
N ALA A 397 15.78 -2.47 20.88
CA ALA A 397 14.51 -1.77 20.72
C ALA A 397 13.59 -2.05 21.90
N MET A 398 12.78 -1.06 22.25
CA MET A 398 11.66 -1.17 23.16
C MET A 398 10.42 -0.65 22.45
N THR A 399 9.36 -1.45 22.47
CA THR A 399 8.02 -1.03 22.01
C THR A 399 7.06 -1.09 23.18
N VAL A 400 6.31 -0.01 23.41
CA VAL A 400 5.26 0.04 24.44
C VAL A 400 3.91 0.14 23.75
N PHE A 401 3.04 -0.84 24.01
CA PHE A 401 1.67 -0.87 23.53
C PHE A 401 0.69 -0.80 24.71
N ALA A 402 -0.22 0.16 24.70
CA ALA A 402 -1.29 0.30 25.70
C ALA A 402 -2.61 -0.32 25.20
N THR A 403 -3.36 -1.00 26.09
CA THR A 403 -4.71 -1.52 25.77
C THR A 403 -5.62 -0.44 25.15
N PRO A 404 -6.46 -0.77 24.16
CA PRO A 404 -7.52 0.11 23.69
C PRO A 404 -8.51 0.58 24.77
N ALA A 405 -9.12 1.74 24.50
CA ALA A 405 -10.17 2.30 25.35
C ALA A 405 -11.46 1.49 25.35
N SER A 406 -11.83 1.03 24.17
CA SER A 406 -13.02 0.24 23.91
C SER A 406 -12.60 -1.13 23.43
N ALA A 407 -13.17 -2.18 24.03
CA ALA A 407 -12.94 -3.55 23.60
C ALA A 407 -13.44 -3.81 22.16
N ALA A 408 -14.34 -2.97 21.64
CA ALA A 408 -14.81 -3.04 20.25
C ALA A 408 -13.73 -2.64 19.22
N ASP A 409 -12.69 -1.93 19.66
CA ASP A 409 -11.57 -1.52 18.80
C ASP A 409 -10.43 -2.54 18.80
N GLY A 410 -10.56 -3.60 19.59
CA GLY A 410 -9.49 -4.52 19.91
C GLY A 410 -9.21 -4.60 21.40
N GLY A 411 -8.17 -5.34 21.77
CA GLY A 411 -7.81 -5.52 23.16
C GLY A 411 -6.40 -6.06 23.33
N LEU A 412 -5.97 -6.07 24.59
CA LEU A 412 -4.77 -6.77 25.03
C LEU A 412 -5.13 -7.62 26.25
N THR A 413 -4.93 -8.93 26.13
CA THR A 413 -5.00 -9.86 27.27
C THR A 413 -3.60 -10.35 27.59
N THR A 414 -3.27 -10.37 28.88
CA THR A 414 -1.93 -10.73 29.34
C THR A 414 -1.95 -11.72 30.50
N SER A 415 -1.06 -12.71 30.41
CA SER A 415 -0.71 -13.59 31.53
C SER A 415 0.81 -13.59 31.70
N VAL A 416 1.26 -13.57 32.95
CA VAL A 416 2.67 -13.65 33.31
C VAL A 416 2.78 -14.69 34.42
N TYR A 417 3.77 -15.56 34.29
CA TYR A 417 4.15 -16.49 35.35
C TYR A 417 5.65 -16.34 35.59
N GLN A 418 6.00 -16.02 36.83
CA GLN A 418 7.36 -16.13 37.34
C GLN A 418 7.43 -17.30 38.32
N GLY A 419 8.44 -18.15 38.17
CA GLY A 419 8.57 -19.31 39.04
C GLY A 419 9.69 -20.25 38.67
N GLY A 420 9.79 -21.34 39.44
CA GLY A 420 10.76 -22.40 39.16
C GLY A 420 10.51 -23.06 37.80
N PRO A 421 11.54 -23.62 37.14
CA PRO A 421 11.37 -24.28 35.85
C PRO A 421 10.49 -25.52 35.92
N ASP A 422 9.47 -25.60 35.06
CA ASP A 422 8.76 -26.84 34.76
C ASP A 422 9.68 -27.78 33.98
N THR A 423 9.67 -29.08 34.33
CA THR A 423 10.41 -30.11 33.61
C THR A 423 9.49 -30.83 32.64
N ILE A 424 9.80 -30.75 31.34
CA ILE A 424 9.02 -31.35 30.27
C ILE A 424 9.83 -32.52 29.69
N PRO A 425 9.45 -33.78 29.96
CA PRO A 425 10.11 -34.94 29.41
C PRO A 425 9.84 -35.07 27.90
N ASP A 426 10.66 -35.88 27.22
CA ASP A 426 10.42 -36.29 25.84
C ASP A 426 9.01 -36.87 25.69
N GLY A 427 8.24 -36.39 24.71
CA GLY A 427 6.86 -36.83 24.54
C GLY A 427 5.98 -35.91 23.71
N PRO A 428 4.65 -35.99 23.87
CA PRO A 428 3.70 -35.13 23.16
C PRO A 428 3.70 -33.70 23.73
N PHE A 429 3.04 -32.78 23.02
CA PHE A 429 2.78 -31.43 23.52
C PHE A 429 2.07 -31.45 24.87
N THR A 430 2.62 -30.72 25.83
CA THR A 430 2.08 -30.54 27.18
C THR A 430 1.66 -29.08 27.35
N THR A 431 0.45 -28.85 27.86
CA THR A 431 -0.02 -27.50 28.19
C THR A 431 0.80 -26.92 29.33
N LEU A 432 1.36 -25.74 29.10
CA LEU A 432 2.08 -25.00 30.12
C LEU A 432 1.06 -24.41 31.11
N GLY A 433 1.13 -24.84 32.38
CA GLY A 433 0.29 -24.29 33.44
C GLY A 433 0.54 -22.80 33.65
N ASN A 434 -0.44 -22.08 34.20
CA ASN A 434 -0.34 -20.66 34.57
C ASN A 434 -0.07 -19.68 33.41
N ILE A 435 0.02 -20.16 32.17
CA ILE A 435 0.08 -19.34 30.97
C ILE A 435 -1.02 -19.76 29.98
N GLY A 436 -1.96 -18.87 29.78
CA GLY A 436 -3.18 -19.11 29.03
C GLY A 436 -4.16 -17.99 29.32
N GLY A 437 -5.29 -17.99 28.63
CA GLY A 437 -6.32 -17.00 28.88
C GLY A 437 -7.47 -17.11 27.91
N SER A 438 -8.32 -16.11 27.95
CA SER A 438 -9.38 -15.94 26.97
C SER A 438 -9.42 -14.50 26.48
N ILE A 439 -9.81 -14.32 25.23
CA ILE A 439 -10.18 -13.01 24.69
C ILE A 439 -11.65 -13.03 24.29
N THR A 440 -12.30 -11.87 24.28
CA THR A 440 -13.62 -11.72 23.68
C THR A 440 -13.50 -10.75 22.51
N THR A 441 -13.81 -11.23 21.32
CA THR A 441 -13.86 -10.44 20.09
C THR A 441 -15.29 -9.99 19.83
N TYR A 442 -15.46 -8.76 19.37
CA TYR A 442 -16.77 -8.19 19.08
C TYR A 442 -16.97 -7.92 17.58
N SER A 443 -15.88 -7.79 16.81
CA SER A 443 -15.85 -7.65 15.34
C SER A 443 -15.95 -9.01 14.64
N GLY A 444 -16.58 -9.06 13.47
CA GLY A 444 -16.76 -10.32 12.77
C GLY A 444 -15.49 -10.77 12.08
N GLY A 445 -14.61 -9.85 11.68
CA GLY A 445 -13.22 -10.17 11.34
C GLY A 445 -12.26 -9.50 12.32
N THR A 446 -11.58 -10.30 13.14
CA THR A 446 -10.55 -9.82 14.08
C THR A 446 -9.21 -10.48 13.76
N ASN A 447 -8.16 -9.68 13.68
CA ASN A 447 -6.79 -10.17 13.64
C ASN A 447 -6.27 -10.31 15.07
N VAL A 448 -5.60 -11.41 15.35
CA VAL A 448 -5.05 -11.74 16.67
C VAL A 448 -3.57 -12.07 16.51
N GLU A 449 -2.72 -11.30 17.17
CA GLU A 449 -1.34 -11.66 17.49
C GLU A 449 -1.31 -12.32 18.87
N VAL A 450 -0.70 -13.50 18.96
CA VAL A 450 -0.35 -14.13 20.23
C VAL A 450 1.17 -14.17 20.37
N ALA A 451 1.72 -13.20 21.10
CA ALA A 451 3.13 -13.17 21.45
C ALA A 451 3.38 -14.00 22.72
N VAL A 452 4.24 -15.00 22.60
CA VAL A 452 4.63 -15.86 23.74
C VAL A 452 6.11 -15.63 24.03
N GLY A 453 6.44 -15.32 25.27
CA GLY A 453 7.80 -15.33 25.81
C GLY A 453 8.00 -16.49 26.77
N VAL A 454 9.13 -17.19 26.67
CA VAL A 454 9.52 -18.27 27.58
C VAL A 454 11.02 -18.24 27.86
N GLU A 455 11.41 -18.50 29.10
CA GLU A 455 12.75 -18.95 29.43
C GLU A 455 12.86 -20.45 29.19
N VAL A 456 13.73 -20.86 28.27
CA VAL A 456 13.85 -22.27 27.89
C VAL A 456 15.30 -22.71 27.80
N ARG A 457 15.55 -23.93 28.28
CA ARG A 457 16.74 -24.74 27.98
C ARG A 457 16.31 -26.16 27.67
N SER A 458 17.14 -26.90 26.95
CA SER A 458 16.81 -28.28 26.62
C SER A 458 18.06 -29.13 26.38
N THR A 459 17.98 -30.42 26.70
CA THR A 459 19.01 -31.41 26.34
C THR A 459 18.83 -32.00 24.94
N GLY A 460 17.73 -31.63 24.27
CA GLY A 460 17.42 -31.96 22.87
C GLY A 460 16.53 -30.88 22.25
N ARG A 461 15.66 -31.25 21.31
CA ARG A 461 14.80 -30.31 20.59
C ARG A 461 13.50 -30.03 21.35
N ALA A 462 13.19 -28.76 21.58
CA ALA A 462 11.97 -28.28 22.20
C ALA A 462 11.16 -27.42 21.23
N ARG A 463 9.85 -27.71 21.10
CA ARG A 463 8.90 -26.99 20.25
C ARG A 463 7.82 -26.30 21.06
N LEU A 464 7.43 -25.10 20.66
CA LEU A 464 6.37 -24.29 21.25
C LEU A 464 5.22 -24.16 20.26
N ARG A 465 3.98 -24.21 20.75
CA ARG A 465 2.81 -23.83 19.95
C ARG A 465 1.75 -23.13 20.79
N VAL A 466 0.83 -22.45 20.10
CA VAL A 466 -0.36 -21.86 20.70
C VAL A 466 -1.58 -22.55 20.13
N LEU A 467 -2.51 -22.96 20.99
CA LEU A 467 -3.85 -23.37 20.60
C LEU A 467 -4.81 -22.20 20.81
N PHE A 468 -5.64 -21.95 19.80
CA PHE A 468 -6.76 -21.01 19.81
C PHE A 468 -8.03 -21.82 19.56
N ASP A 469 -8.91 -21.85 20.56
CA ASP A 469 -10.09 -22.73 20.60
C ASP A 469 -9.75 -24.21 20.33
N GLY A 470 -8.62 -24.66 20.90
CA GLY A 470 -8.14 -26.03 20.74
C GLY A 470 -7.42 -26.32 19.43
N THR A 471 -7.37 -25.37 18.50
CA THR A 471 -6.70 -25.52 17.19
C THR A 471 -5.34 -24.80 17.20
N PRO A 472 -4.25 -25.41 16.73
CA PRO A 472 -2.97 -24.72 16.58
C PRO A 472 -3.10 -23.46 15.71
N LEU A 473 -2.50 -22.35 16.17
CA LEU A 473 -2.34 -21.15 15.37
C LEU A 473 -1.26 -21.33 14.29
N ASN A 474 -1.16 -20.39 13.35
CA ASN A 474 -0.07 -20.37 12.38
C ASN A 474 1.13 -19.56 12.93
N PRO A 475 2.37 -20.04 12.73
CA PRO A 475 2.71 -21.43 12.39
C PRO A 475 2.32 -22.39 13.54
N SER A 476 2.03 -23.65 13.18
CA SER A 476 1.45 -24.69 14.02
C SER A 476 2.34 -25.10 15.20
N ASP A 477 3.66 -24.98 15.05
CA ASP A 477 4.66 -25.03 16.11
C ASP A 477 5.95 -24.30 15.69
N VAL A 478 6.85 -24.01 16.64
CA VAL A 478 8.18 -23.46 16.36
C VAL A 478 9.26 -24.05 17.27
N VAL A 479 10.50 -24.17 16.80
CA VAL A 479 11.65 -24.67 17.57
C VAL A 479 12.23 -23.56 18.45
N VAL A 480 11.96 -23.61 19.76
CA VAL A 480 12.44 -22.62 20.73
C VAL A 480 13.76 -23.00 21.39
N SER A 481 14.16 -24.28 21.34
CA SER A 481 15.48 -24.71 21.79
C SER A 481 15.92 -26.01 21.13
N ASP A 482 17.21 -26.16 20.85
CA ASP A 482 17.82 -27.40 20.37
C ASP A 482 19.15 -27.61 21.07
N SER A 483 19.17 -28.53 22.04
CA SER A 483 20.37 -28.95 22.78
C SER A 483 21.13 -27.81 23.49
N VAL A 484 20.44 -26.72 23.83
CA VAL A 484 21.05 -25.58 24.55
C VAL A 484 20.95 -25.81 26.06
N SER A 485 22.12 -25.92 26.70
CA SER A 485 22.25 -26.31 28.12
C SER A 485 21.85 -25.23 29.13
N GLN A 486 21.77 -23.96 28.70
CA GLN A 486 21.51 -22.79 29.53
C GLN A 486 20.13 -22.20 29.26
N LEU A 487 19.46 -21.73 30.33
CA LEU A 487 18.21 -21.00 30.23
C LEU A 487 18.42 -19.68 29.49
N ARG A 488 17.45 -19.32 28.65
CA ARG A 488 17.41 -18.05 27.92
C ARG A 488 15.98 -17.70 27.54
N ALA A 489 15.69 -16.40 27.49
CA ALA A 489 14.46 -15.90 26.90
C ALA A 489 14.39 -16.22 25.40
N GLN A 490 13.22 -16.66 24.97
CA GLN A 490 12.81 -16.81 23.58
C GLN A 490 11.39 -16.26 23.44
N SER A 491 11.13 -15.60 22.32
CA SER A 491 9.78 -15.16 21.98
C SER A 491 9.45 -15.47 20.54
N TYR A 492 8.17 -15.71 20.30
CA TYR A 492 7.60 -15.88 18.97
C TYR A 492 6.19 -15.29 18.91
N SER A 493 5.84 -14.62 17.81
CA SER A 493 4.49 -14.14 17.53
C SER A 493 3.72 -15.13 16.63
N PHE A 494 2.65 -15.71 17.16
CA PHE A 494 1.70 -16.53 16.43
C PHE A 494 0.52 -15.69 15.95
N ALA A 495 -0.21 -16.17 14.94
CA ALA A 495 -1.29 -15.42 14.33
C ALA A 495 -2.59 -16.23 14.23
N ALA A 496 -3.71 -15.55 14.50
CA ALA A 496 -5.03 -15.94 14.06
C ALA A 496 -5.62 -14.78 13.23
N LYS A 497 -6.27 -15.10 12.12
CA LYS A 497 -6.95 -14.11 11.27
C LYS A 497 -8.43 -14.42 11.21
N ASN A 498 -9.21 -13.39 10.90
CA ASN A 498 -10.66 -13.54 10.68
C ASN A 498 -11.37 -14.23 11.85
N VAL A 499 -10.91 -13.94 13.08
CA VAL A 499 -11.54 -14.48 14.28
C VAL A 499 -12.93 -13.86 14.40
N LEU A 500 -13.93 -14.75 14.36
CA LEU A 500 -15.35 -14.42 14.52
C LEU A 500 -15.64 -13.82 15.89
N PRO A 501 -16.79 -13.15 16.10
CA PRO A 501 -17.14 -12.62 17.41
C PRO A 501 -17.41 -13.76 18.38
N GLY A 502 -16.84 -13.68 19.58
CA GLY A 502 -17.03 -14.70 20.60
C GLY A 502 -15.97 -14.62 21.69
N THR A 503 -16.11 -15.50 22.68
CA THR A 503 -15.04 -15.75 23.65
C THR A 503 -14.18 -16.89 23.15
N HIS A 504 -12.89 -16.64 23.04
CA HIS A 504 -11.91 -17.57 22.51
C HIS A 504 -10.92 -17.97 23.59
N ASN A 505 -10.62 -19.25 23.68
CA ASN A 505 -9.68 -19.82 24.64
C ASN A 505 -8.29 -19.95 24.02
N ILE A 506 -7.27 -19.57 24.79
CA ILE A 506 -5.88 -19.57 24.35
C ILE A 506 -5.06 -20.43 25.31
N GLN A 507 -4.35 -21.39 24.76
CA GLN A 507 -3.47 -22.29 25.50
C GLN A 507 -2.08 -22.27 24.88
N VAL A 508 -1.04 -22.25 25.72
CA VAL A 508 0.34 -22.40 25.26
C VAL A 508 0.78 -23.83 25.58
N GLN A 509 1.36 -24.51 24.60
CA GLN A 509 1.88 -25.85 24.77
C GLN A 509 3.34 -25.92 24.38
N ILE A 510 4.09 -26.78 25.06
CA ILE A 510 5.48 -27.09 24.70
C ILE A 510 5.66 -28.60 24.58
N GLN A 511 6.56 -28.99 23.69
CA GLN A 511 6.98 -30.37 23.48
C GLN A 511 8.48 -30.45 23.62
N ALA A 512 9.02 -31.37 24.43
CA ALA A 512 10.38 -31.84 24.23
C ALA A 512 10.30 -32.96 23.18
N ALA A 513 10.61 -32.64 21.92
CA ALA A 513 10.57 -33.59 20.81
C ALA A 513 11.73 -34.60 20.86
N THR A 514 12.85 -34.19 21.49
CA THR A 514 13.91 -35.08 21.93
C THR A 514 14.48 -34.57 23.26
N GLY A 515 14.87 -35.47 24.16
CA GLY A 515 15.54 -35.12 25.42
C GLY A 515 14.59 -34.56 26.49
N THR A 516 14.98 -33.47 27.15
CA THR A 516 14.18 -32.85 28.22
C THR A 516 14.26 -31.34 28.08
N ALA A 517 13.12 -30.66 28.14
CA ALA A 517 13.04 -29.21 28.18
C ALA A 517 12.75 -28.72 29.60
N TYR A 518 13.31 -27.56 29.94
CA TYR A 518 13.02 -26.85 31.19
C TYR A 518 12.48 -25.48 30.83
N VAL A 519 11.30 -25.14 31.33
CA VAL A 519 10.59 -23.89 31.02
C VAL A 519 10.35 -23.11 32.30
N ALA A 520 10.95 -21.95 32.44
CA ALA A 520 10.80 -21.11 33.62
C ALA A 520 9.83 -19.95 33.35
N ASP A 521 10.28 -18.72 33.57
CA ASP A 521 9.49 -17.51 33.40
C ASP A 521 8.88 -17.45 32.01
N ARG A 522 7.61 -17.02 31.96
CA ARG A 522 6.83 -17.09 30.74
C ARG A 522 5.75 -16.02 30.71
N THR A 523 5.54 -15.47 29.53
CA THR A 523 4.60 -14.39 29.27
C THR A 523 3.75 -14.70 28.05
N LEU A 524 2.47 -14.38 28.16
CA LEU A 524 1.49 -14.43 27.08
C LEU A 524 0.95 -13.01 26.92
N ALA A 525 1.08 -12.45 25.73
CA ALA A 525 0.43 -11.20 25.36
C ALA A 525 -0.37 -11.42 24.07
N VAL A 526 -1.67 -11.21 24.17
CA VAL A 526 -2.61 -11.39 23.07
C VAL A 526 -3.10 -10.02 22.65
N THR A 527 -2.64 -9.53 21.51
CA THR A 527 -3.09 -8.27 20.92
C THR A 527 -4.07 -8.60 19.82
N PHE A 528 -5.23 -7.97 19.81
CA PHE A 528 -6.21 -8.19 18.75
C PHE A 528 -6.88 -6.88 18.35
N THR A 529 -7.18 -6.73 17.07
CA THR A 529 -7.92 -5.58 16.53
C THR A 529 -8.88 -6.05 15.45
N ARG A 530 -9.88 -5.23 15.15
CA ARG A 530 -10.67 -5.41 13.94
C ARG A 530 -9.73 -5.49 12.74
N ARG A 531 -9.98 -6.43 11.83
CA ARG A 531 -9.19 -6.62 10.62
C ARG A 531 -9.25 -5.34 9.76
N PRO A 532 -8.12 -4.65 9.54
CA PRO A 532 -8.10 -3.50 8.64
C PRO A 532 -8.18 -3.98 7.18
N GLY A 533 -8.65 -3.12 6.27
CA GLY A 533 -8.65 -3.48 4.85
C GLY A 533 -7.26 -3.76 4.31
N THR A 534 -6.24 -3.08 4.83
CA THR A 534 -4.84 -3.25 4.41
C THR A 534 -4.30 -4.66 4.69
N ASP A 535 -4.94 -5.43 5.58
CA ASP A 535 -4.60 -6.84 5.81
C ASP A 535 -4.96 -7.74 4.62
N PHE A 536 -5.72 -7.27 3.63
CA PHE A 536 -5.91 -7.98 2.37
C PHE A 536 -4.74 -7.76 1.38
N ALA A 537 -3.92 -6.72 1.60
CA ALA A 537 -2.71 -6.41 0.83
C ALA A 537 -1.50 -7.20 1.36
N GLN A 538 -1.66 -8.52 1.38
CA GLN A 538 -0.65 -9.48 1.80
C GLN A 538 -0.19 -10.31 0.60
N PRO A 539 0.97 -10.99 0.69
CA PRO A 539 1.50 -11.74 -0.43
C PRO A 539 0.54 -12.86 -0.82
N TYR A 540 0.35 -13.04 -2.12
CA TYR A 540 -0.45 -14.12 -2.69
C TYR A 540 0.29 -14.64 -3.93
N ARG A 541 0.71 -15.91 -3.88
CA ARG A 541 1.60 -16.49 -4.90
C ARG A 541 2.87 -15.62 -5.06
N SER A 542 3.17 -15.17 -6.28
CA SER A 542 4.27 -14.27 -6.61
C SER A 542 3.98 -12.80 -6.31
N LEU A 543 2.71 -12.42 -6.12
CA LEU A 543 2.34 -11.04 -5.80
C LEU A 543 2.72 -10.72 -4.36
N ARG A 544 3.28 -9.53 -4.16
CA ARG A 544 3.60 -8.98 -2.85
C ARG A 544 3.59 -7.46 -2.89
N PRO A 545 3.34 -6.77 -1.76
CA PRO A 545 3.52 -5.32 -1.67
C PRO A 545 4.91 -4.86 -2.17
N ARG A 546 4.95 -3.90 -3.09
CA ARG A 546 6.18 -3.36 -3.70
C ARG A 546 6.31 -1.85 -3.49
N VAL A 547 7.55 -1.39 -3.35
CA VAL A 547 7.95 0.03 -3.23
C VAL A 547 9.27 0.25 -3.95
N GLY A 548 9.54 1.49 -4.36
CA GLY A 548 10.81 1.87 -4.97
C GLY A 548 10.84 1.56 -6.47
N LEU A 549 11.92 0.95 -6.94
CA LEU A 549 12.09 0.61 -8.35
C LEU A 549 12.12 -0.91 -8.54
N SER A 550 11.70 -1.36 -9.73
CA SER A 550 12.01 -2.71 -10.20
C SER A 550 13.51 -3.01 -10.16
N PRO A 551 13.91 -4.28 -10.26
CA PRO A 551 15.29 -4.63 -10.60
C PRO A 551 15.75 -3.96 -11.91
N PRO A 552 17.07 -3.92 -12.16
CA PRO A 552 17.62 -3.39 -13.41
C PRO A 552 16.97 -4.05 -14.64
N VAL A 553 16.63 -3.24 -15.63
CA VAL A 553 16.01 -3.68 -16.89
C VAL A 553 17.05 -3.66 -18.00
N TYR A 554 17.17 -4.73 -18.77
CA TYR A 554 18.06 -4.84 -19.93
C TYR A 554 17.23 -5.09 -21.18
N ALA A 555 17.18 -4.09 -22.06
CA ALA A 555 16.45 -4.13 -23.33
C ALA A 555 17.40 -4.50 -24.47
N ILE A 556 17.34 -5.75 -24.92
CA ILE A 556 18.18 -6.33 -25.99
C ILE A 556 17.41 -6.22 -27.30
N CYS A 557 17.87 -5.35 -28.20
CA CYS A 557 17.26 -5.18 -29.52
C CYS A 557 17.88 -6.14 -30.54
N PHE A 558 17.09 -7.13 -30.95
CA PHE A 558 17.52 -8.23 -31.83
C PHE A 558 16.67 -8.25 -33.11
N ASP A 559 17.31 -8.10 -34.26
CA ASP A 559 16.63 -8.06 -35.56
C ASP A 559 17.11 -9.20 -36.48
N PRO A 560 16.26 -10.24 -36.69
CA PRO A 560 16.53 -11.28 -37.67
C PRO A 560 16.58 -10.79 -39.13
N GLY A 561 16.18 -9.55 -39.42
CA GLY A 561 16.14 -8.98 -40.77
C GLY A 561 14.92 -9.45 -41.56
N ARG A 562 13.74 -9.51 -40.92
CA ARG A 562 12.50 -9.93 -41.58
C ARG A 562 12.01 -8.88 -42.57
N ALA A 563 11.67 -9.33 -43.78
CA ALA A 563 11.04 -8.45 -44.75
C ALA A 563 9.70 -7.91 -44.20
N LEU A 564 9.43 -6.62 -44.42
CA LEU A 564 8.19 -5.93 -44.02
C LEU A 564 7.96 -5.76 -42.51
N HIS A 565 8.97 -6.03 -41.69
CA HIS A 565 8.94 -5.82 -40.24
C HIS A 565 10.09 -4.90 -39.83
N PRO A 566 10.01 -3.61 -40.19
CA PRO A 566 11.07 -2.67 -39.88
C PRO A 566 11.25 -2.50 -38.37
N ALA A 567 12.49 -2.38 -37.92
CA ALA A 567 12.80 -2.10 -36.53
C ALA A 567 12.23 -0.74 -36.07
N PRO A 568 11.64 -0.66 -34.87
CA PRO A 568 11.34 0.62 -34.23
C PRO A 568 12.62 1.47 -34.09
N SER A 569 12.52 2.79 -34.29
CA SER A 569 13.68 3.66 -34.09
C SER A 569 14.05 3.74 -32.61
N PHE A 570 15.33 3.98 -32.32
CA PHE A 570 15.82 4.09 -30.95
C PHE A 570 15.10 5.20 -30.17
N SER A 571 14.87 6.34 -30.83
CA SER A 571 14.12 7.46 -30.25
C SER A 571 12.69 7.06 -29.86
N TYR A 572 12.03 6.23 -30.67
CA TYR A 572 10.69 5.75 -30.39
C TYR A 572 10.68 4.71 -29.27
N LEU A 573 11.65 3.79 -29.23
CA LEU A 573 11.84 2.87 -28.10
C LEU A 573 11.97 3.65 -26.79
N ARG A 574 12.84 4.66 -26.74
CA ARG A 574 12.95 5.54 -25.55
C ARG A 574 11.64 6.26 -25.23
N GLY A 575 10.90 6.69 -26.25
CA GLY A 575 9.55 7.24 -26.10
C GLY A 575 8.60 6.29 -25.37
N ILE A 576 8.49 5.03 -25.79
CA ILE A 576 7.55 4.06 -25.20
C ILE A 576 8.00 3.49 -23.85
N TYR A 577 9.31 3.45 -23.56
CA TYR A 577 9.82 3.03 -22.24
C TYR A 577 9.79 4.18 -21.24
N GLU A 578 10.44 5.29 -21.56
CA GLU A 578 10.77 6.37 -20.62
C GLU A 578 9.83 7.58 -20.75
N GLY A 579 9.11 7.73 -21.88
CA GLY A 579 8.30 8.92 -22.16
C GLY A 579 9.12 10.13 -22.59
N THR A 580 10.31 9.94 -23.16
CA THR A 580 11.25 11.04 -23.50
C THR A 580 10.73 12.03 -24.54
N ASP A 581 9.69 11.66 -25.28
CA ASP A 581 9.01 12.49 -26.27
C ASP A 581 7.68 13.09 -25.77
N GLY A 582 7.37 12.91 -24.47
CA GLY A 582 6.13 13.38 -23.84
C GLY A 582 4.89 12.55 -24.14
N GLY A 583 5.01 11.46 -24.92
CA GLY A 583 3.93 10.53 -25.16
C GLY A 583 3.75 9.49 -24.05
N ARG A 584 2.76 8.60 -24.23
CA ARG A 584 2.50 7.47 -23.32
C ARG A 584 3.72 6.55 -23.23
N SER A 585 3.99 6.03 -22.05
CA SER A 585 5.14 5.16 -21.81
C SER A 585 4.87 4.17 -20.69
N VAL A 586 5.61 3.06 -20.67
CA VAL A 586 5.48 2.06 -19.60
C VAL A 586 5.92 2.62 -18.25
N LYS A 587 6.93 3.49 -18.22
CA LYS A 587 7.29 4.22 -17.00
C LYS A 587 6.10 5.05 -16.45
N ALA A 588 5.44 5.82 -17.32
CA ALA A 588 4.28 6.62 -16.91
C ALA A 588 3.09 5.73 -16.52
N TRP A 589 2.90 4.59 -17.20
CA TRP A 589 1.86 3.61 -16.86
C TRP A 589 2.07 3.01 -15.46
N PHE A 590 3.30 2.60 -15.11
CA PHE A 590 3.61 2.12 -13.75
C PHE A 590 3.44 3.25 -12.73
N GLN A 591 3.89 4.47 -13.06
CA GLN A 591 3.72 5.61 -12.16
C GLN A 591 2.24 5.89 -11.86
N GLU A 592 1.36 5.85 -12.85
CA GLU A 592 -0.08 6.05 -12.68
C GLU A 592 -0.74 4.88 -11.92
N ASN A 593 -0.46 3.62 -12.27
CA ASN A 593 -1.06 2.45 -11.59
C ASN A 593 -0.65 2.32 -10.12
N THR A 594 0.53 2.79 -9.76
CA THR A 594 1.12 2.62 -8.42
C THR A 594 0.98 3.85 -7.53
N GLY A 595 0.49 4.98 -8.08
CA GLY A 595 0.55 6.28 -7.40
C GLY A 595 1.98 6.78 -7.16
N GLY A 596 2.92 6.34 -8.00
CA GLY A 596 4.36 6.62 -7.87
C GLY A 596 5.07 5.83 -6.77
N GLN A 597 4.39 4.90 -6.10
CA GLN A 597 5.00 4.08 -5.05
C GLN A 597 6.04 3.10 -5.59
N PHE A 598 5.81 2.59 -6.80
CA PHE A 598 6.69 1.65 -7.48
C PHE A 598 6.89 2.07 -8.93
N GLY A 599 8.14 2.06 -9.40
CA GLY A 599 8.48 2.46 -10.77
C GLY A 599 9.29 1.40 -11.49
N LEU A 600 9.24 1.43 -12.82
CA LEU A 600 10.17 0.68 -13.66
C LEU A 600 11.54 1.38 -13.66
N ALA A 601 12.61 0.63 -13.42
CA ALA A 601 13.97 1.13 -13.57
C ALA A 601 14.23 1.54 -15.03
N ALA A 602 15.10 2.53 -15.24
CA ALA A 602 15.47 2.92 -16.59
C ALA A 602 16.19 1.75 -17.29
N PRO A 603 15.77 1.36 -18.51
CA PRO A 603 16.37 0.24 -19.21
C PRO A 603 17.79 0.56 -19.68
N THR A 604 18.66 -0.43 -19.57
CA THR A 604 19.95 -0.46 -20.27
C THR A 604 19.72 -1.05 -21.65
N TYR A 605 19.91 -0.26 -22.70
CA TYR A 605 19.66 -0.70 -24.08
C TYR A 605 20.91 -1.33 -24.70
N ILE A 606 20.76 -2.55 -25.22
CA ILE A 606 21.83 -3.31 -25.87
C ILE A 606 21.47 -3.51 -27.34
N GLY A 607 22.31 -2.98 -28.23
CA GLY A 607 22.08 -3.07 -29.67
C GLY A 607 20.88 -2.27 -30.18
N CYS A 608 20.33 -1.31 -29.45
CA CYS A 608 19.11 -0.62 -29.89
C CYS A 608 19.33 0.60 -30.80
N ALA A 609 20.58 0.94 -31.15
CA ALA A 609 20.87 2.09 -32.00
C ALA A 609 20.36 1.88 -33.43
N ASP A 610 19.88 2.95 -34.07
CA ASP A 610 19.32 2.88 -35.43
C ASP A 610 20.32 2.28 -36.42
N GLY A 611 19.91 1.22 -37.12
CA GLY A 611 20.75 0.48 -38.06
C GLY A 611 21.81 -0.43 -37.44
N ASN A 612 21.82 -0.60 -36.11
CA ASN A 612 22.79 -1.41 -35.37
C ASN A 612 22.12 -2.37 -34.38
N TRP A 613 21.00 -2.97 -34.78
CA TRP A 613 20.35 -4.05 -34.05
C TRP A 613 21.20 -5.31 -34.05
N LEU A 614 21.18 -6.07 -32.96
CA LEU A 614 21.92 -7.32 -32.88
C LEU A 614 21.37 -8.29 -33.93
N ALA A 615 22.26 -8.86 -34.74
CA ALA A 615 21.90 -9.77 -35.82
C ALA A 615 22.03 -11.24 -35.36
N PRO A 616 21.20 -12.16 -35.90
CA PRO A 616 21.36 -13.58 -35.66
C PRO A 616 22.63 -14.13 -36.34
N PRO A 617 23.08 -15.34 -35.96
CA PRO A 617 24.13 -16.04 -36.67
C PRO A 617 23.82 -16.23 -38.17
N PRO A 618 24.85 -16.33 -39.05
CA PRO A 618 24.66 -16.60 -40.46
C PRO A 618 23.80 -17.86 -40.70
N GLY A 619 22.80 -17.74 -41.58
CA GLY A 619 21.88 -18.83 -41.91
C GLY A 619 20.60 -18.89 -41.06
N ARG A 620 20.45 -18.01 -40.06
CA ARG A 620 19.23 -17.87 -39.23
C ARG A 620 18.57 -16.50 -39.37
N THR A 621 18.58 -15.93 -40.57
CA THR A 621 18.02 -14.60 -40.88
C THR A 621 16.61 -14.67 -41.49
N GLY A 622 15.96 -13.52 -41.63
CA GLY A 622 14.63 -13.39 -42.21
C GLY A 622 13.59 -14.16 -41.38
N ASN A 623 12.73 -14.92 -42.06
CA ASN A 623 11.66 -15.68 -41.43
C ASN A 623 12.12 -17.03 -40.83
N TRP A 624 13.41 -17.35 -40.85
CA TRP A 624 13.91 -18.70 -40.48
C TRP A 624 13.38 -19.21 -39.13
N TYR A 625 13.38 -18.39 -38.07
CA TYR A 625 12.88 -18.79 -36.76
C TYR A 625 11.37 -19.06 -36.75
N TRP A 626 10.60 -18.35 -37.58
CA TRP A 626 9.15 -18.52 -37.72
C TRP A 626 8.82 -19.75 -38.58
N ASP A 627 9.56 -19.94 -39.68
CA ASP A 627 9.38 -21.07 -40.59
C ASP A 627 9.73 -22.40 -39.93
N THR A 628 10.65 -22.39 -38.96
CA THR A 628 11.11 -23.59 -38.24
C THR A 628 10.49 -23.76 -36.85
N GLY A 629 9.88 -22.72 -36.29
CA GLY A 629 9.36 -22.71 -34.91
C GLY A 629 10.43 -22.72 -33.82
N ASN A 630 11.71 -22.46 -34.14
CA ASN A 630 12.83 -22.53 -33.22
C ASN A 630 13.01 -21.25 -32.37
N TYR A 631 11.96 -20.81 -31.67
CA TYR A 631 12.00 -19.58 -30.88
C TYR A 631 12.93 -19.67 -29.66
N THR A 632 13.09 -20.83 -29.02
CA THR A 632 14.07 -21.00 -27.93
C THR A 632 15.49 -20.73 -28.41
N LEU A 633 15.85 -21.25 -29.60
CA LEU A 633 17.17 -21.03 -30.20
C LEU A 633 17.38 -19.56 -30.60
N MET A 634 16.33 -18.89 -31.07
CA MET A 634 16.38 -17.45 -31.32
C MET A 634 16.72 -16.65 -30.07
N LEU A 635 16.13 -17.00 -28.92
CA LEU A 635 16.43 -16.35 -27.64
C LEU A 635 17.87 -16.63 -27.19
N GLN A 636 18.35 -17.86 -27.35
CA GLN A 636 19.75 -18.21 -27.11
C GLN A 636 20.70 -17.39 -27.99
N ASP A 637 20.37 -17.23 -29.28
CA ASP A 637 21.14 -16.42 -30.22
C ASP A 637 21.14 -14.93 -29.83
N ALA A 638 20.01 -14.39 -29.37
CA ALA A 638 19.90 -13.02 -28.90
C ALA A 638 20.73 -12.78 -27.63
N LEU A 639 20.66 -13.69 -26.65
CA LEU A 639 21.47 -13.62 -25.42
C LEU A 639 22.96 -13.75 -25.75
N THR A 640 23.35 -14.68 -26.63
CA THR A 640 24.75 -14.85 -27.08
C THR A 640 25.26 -13.60 -27.79
N ALA A 641 24.41 -12.94 -28.59
CA ALA A 641 24.78 -11.68 -29.24
C ALA A 641 24.92 -10.51 -28.25
N ALA A 642 24.21 -10.57 -27.12
CA ALA A 642 24.27 -9.57 -26.04
C ALA A 642 25.41 -9.81 -25.03
N ASP A 643 25.93 -11.04 -24.94
CA ASP A 643 27.00 -11.48 -24.03
C ASP A 643 28.21 -10.53 -24.00
N PRO A 644 28.73 -10.00 -25.13
CA PRO A 644 29.86 -9.06 -25.08
C PRO A 644 29.56 -7.71 -24.40
N TYR A 645 28.29 -7.42 -24.08
CA TYR A 645 27.82 -6.15 -23.52
C TYR A 645 27.25 -6.28 -22.10
N ILE A 646 26.94 -7.51 -21.65
CA ILE A 646 26.35 -7.79 -20.35
C ILE A 646 27.19 -8.86 -19.67
N ASP A 647 27.73 -8.58 -18.49
CA ASP A 647 28.27 -9.60 -17.59
C ASP A 647 27.08 -10.30 -16.92
N PHE A 648 26.58 -11.36 -17.57
CA PHE A 648 25.39 -12.06 -17.09
C PHE A 648 25.63 -12.76 -15.74
N PRO A 649 26.80 -13.39 -15.47
CA PRO A 649 27.12 -13.91 -14.14
C PRO A 649 27.03 -12.86 -13.03
N ALA A 650 27.32 -11.58 -13.30
CA ALA A 650 27.15 -10.52 -12.30
C ALA A 650 25.68 -10.17 -12.01
N LEU A 651 24.74 -10.57 -12.87
CA LEU A 651 23.30 -10.42 -12.67
C LEU A 651 22.70 -11.57 -11.86
N ASP A 652 23.30 -12.75 -11.87
CA ASP A 652 22.93 -13.86 -10.98
C ASP A 652 23.35 -13.53 -9.54
N LEU A 653 22.42 -12.93 -8.79
CA LEU A 653 22.71 -12.37 -7.48
C LEU A 653 22.85 -13.43 -6.40
N ASN A 654 22.38 -14.64 -6.64
CA ASN A 654 22.36 -15.71 -5.66
C ASN A 654 23.36 -16.83 -5.99
N GLY A 655 23.90 -16.86 -7.21
CA GLY A 655 24.92 -17.81 -7.67
C GLY A 655 24.37 -19.19 -8.02
N ASP A 656 23.06 -19.32 -8.29
CA ASP A 656 22.40 -20.57 -8.69
C ASP A 656 22.45 -20.83 -10.21
N HIS A 657 23.13 -19.95 -10.95
CA HIS A 657 23.22 -19.90 -12.40
C HIS A 657 21.86 -19.70 -13.09
N VAL A 658 20.91 -19.05 -12.43
CA VAL A 658 19.60 -18.69 -12.97
C VAL A 658 19.29 -17.23 -12.71
N ILE A 659 19.22 -16.42 -13.77
CA ILE A 659 18.74 -15.04 -13.66
C ILE A 659 17.21 -15.06 -13.61
N THR A 660 16.68 -14.66 -12.46
CA THR A 660 15.25 -14.50 -12.19
C THR A 660 14.80 -13.05 -12.30
N SER A 661 13.49 -12.82 -12.41
CA SER A 661 12.93 -11.46 -12.53
C SER A 661 13.09 -10.59 -11.28
N ASP A 662 13.39 -11.19 -10.12
CA ASP A 662 13.74 -10.46 -8.89
C ASP A 662 15.22 -9.98 -8.90
N GLU A 663 16.02 -10.39 -9.90
CA GLU A 663 17.46 -10.03 -10.03
C GLU A 663 17.69 -9.03 -11.16
N ALA A 664 17.13 -9.33 -12.34
CA ALA A 664 17.14 -8.46 -13.50
C ALA A 664 15.94 -8.78 -14.38
N VAL A 665 15.38 -7.75 -15.04
CA VAL A 665 14.37 -7.93 -16.08
C VAL A 665 15.11 -7.94 -17.41
N ILE A 666 15.20 -9.12 -18.03
CA ILE A 666 15.83 -9.27 -19.36
C ILE A 666 14.76 -9.25 -20.42
N GLU A 667 14.87 -8.35 -21.39
CA GLU A 667 13.88 -8.13 -22.43
C GLU A 667 14.54 -8.32 -23.80
N VAL A 668 14.04 -9.24 -24.62
CA VAL A 668 14.45 -9.43 -26.01
C VAL A 668 13.41 -8.80 -26.91
N ILE A 669 13.74 -7.65 -27.50
CA ILE A 669 12.87 -6.85 -28.36
C ILE A 669 13.12 -7.24 -29.81
N ARG A 670 12.05 -7.53 -30.54
CA ARG A 670 12.06 -7.87 -31.97
C ARG A 670 11.12 -7.00 -32.78
N PRO A 671 11.47 -6.64 -34.03
CA PRO A 671 10.58 -5.94 -34.92
C PRO A 671 9.37 -6.81 -35.36
N GLN A 672 8.16 -6.27 -35.23
CA GLN A 672 6.93 -6.91 -35.71
C GLN A 672 5.85 -5.87 -36.00
N ASN A 673 4.97 -6.09 -36.96
CA ASN A 673 3.94 -5.09 -37.25
C ASN A 673 2.85 -5.02 -36.17
N ASP A 674 2.50 -6.17 -35.60
CA ASP A 674 1.54 -6.32 -34.50
C ASP A 674 2.27 -6.56 -33.18
N PRO A 675 2.10 -5.69 -32.17
CA PRO A 675 2.71 -5.87 -30.87
C PRO A 675 2.22 -7.13 -30.16
N PHE A 676 3.15 -7.84 -29.55
CA PHE A 676 2.88 -9.08 -28.82
C PHE A 676 4.02 -9.33 -27.82
N GLY A 677 3.77 -10.17 -26.82
CA GLY A 677 4.75 -10.52 -25.81
C GLY A 677 4.54 -11.92 -25.28
N THR A 678 5.60 -12.53 -24.75
CA THR A 678 5.51 -13.71 -23.89
C THR A 678 6.63 -13.75 -22.87
N ASN A 679 6.35 -14.28 -21.67
CA ASN A 679 7.38 -14.69 -20.74
C ASN A 679 8.00 -16.04 -21.15
N ARG A 680 9.34 -16.12 -21.22
CA ARG A 680 10.10 -17.30 -21.66
C ARG A 680 11.32 -17.53 -20.77
N GLY A 681 11.92 -18.70 -20.91
CA GLY A 681 13.24 -19.03 -20.36
C GLY A 681 14.15 -19.58 -21.45
N ALA A 682 15.45 -19.32 -21.34
CA ALA A 682 16.47 -19.94 -22.18
C ALA A 682 17.65 -20.42 -21.32
N GLU A 683 18.16 -21.61 -21.63
CA GLU A 683 19.44 -22.09 -21.12
C GLU A 683 20.51 -21.83 -22.18
N VAL A 684 21.57 -21.12 -21.83
CA VAL A 684 22.64 -20.71 -22.78
C VAL A 684 23.96 -20.57 -22.05
N THR A 685 25.07 -20.83 -22.74
CA THR A 685 26.40 -20.54 -22.22
C THR A 685 26.72 -19.07 -22.46
N LEU A 686 26.80 -18.29 -21.38
CA LEU A 686 27.08 -16.86 -21.35
C LEU A 686 28.32 -16.63 -20.49
N ASP A 687 29.30 -15.88 -21.00
CA ASP A 687 30.60 -15.68 -20.33
C ASP A 687 31.31 -16.99 -19.92
N GLY A 688 31.06 -18.08 -20.66
CA GLY A 688 31.59 -19.42 -20.37
C GLY A 688 30.86 -20.19 -19.26
N VAL A 689 29.75 -19.67 -18.72
CA VAL A 689 28.91 -20.30 -17.70
C VAL A 689 27.57 -20.72 -18.31
N SER A 690 27.14 -21.95 -18.04
CA SER A 690 25.79 -22.39 -18.44
C SER A 690 24.77 -21.78 -17.51
N MET A 691 23.89 -20.92 -18.03
CA MET A 691 22.91 -20.20 -17.22
C MET A 691 21.49 -20.34 -17.75
N GLY A 692 20.53 -20.39 -16.83
CA GLY A 692 19.12 -20.17 -17.12
C GLY A 692 18.79 -18.68 -17.06
N VAL A 693 18.07 -18.15 -18.03
CA VAL A 693 17.66 -16.74 -18.04
C VAL A 693 16.15 -16.68 -18.24
N ALA A 694 15.43 -16.19 -17.23
CA ALA A 694 14.03 -15.79 -17.38
C ALA A 694 13.99 -14.44 -18.11
N LEU A 695 13.23 -14.34 -19.20
CA LEU A 695 13.21 -13.16 -20.05
C LEU A 695 11.82 -12.87 -20.62
N LEU A 696 11.61 -11.63 -21.03
CA LEU A 696 10.46 -11.16 -21.78
C LEU A 696 10.79 -11.18 -23.27
N ASP A 697 10.03 -11.94 -24.04
CA ASP A 697 10.15 -12.01 -25.48
C ASP A 697 9.12 -11.08 -26.14
N LEU A 698 9.58 -9.91 -26.57
CA LEU A 698 8.74 -8.77 -26.96
C LEU A 698 8.80 -8.54 -28.47
N TYR A 699 7.63 -8.39 -29.08
CA TYR A 699 7.44 -8.01 -30.47
C TYR A 699 6.89 -6.59 -30.49
N LEU A 700 7.67 -5.63 -31.01
CA LEU A 700 7.27 -4.22 -31.02
C LEU A 700 7.17 -3.68 -32.44
N SER A 701 6.15 -2.86 -32.65
CA SER A 701 5.86 -2.19 -33.92
C SER A 701 6.63 -0.90 -34.09
N SER A 702 7.14 -0.68 -35.31
CA SER A 702 7.74 0.60 -35.69
C SER A 702 6.69 1.68 -35.97
N PHE A 703 5.41 1.31 -36.04
CA PHE A 703 4.34 2.27 -36.25
C PHE A 703 4.18 3.16 -35.01
N ASN A 704 4.22 4.46 -35.21
CA ASN A 704 4.31 5.45 -34.14
C ASN A 704 3.05 6.31 -33.97
N SER A 705 1.92 5.93 -34.60
CA SER A 705 0.64 6.58 -34.28
C SER A 705 0.27 6.32 -32.82
N ASP A 706 -0.57 7.17 -32.23
CA ASP A 706 -0.99 7.00 -30.83
C ASP A 706 -1.66 5.64 -30.58
N GLU A 707 -2.41 5.11 -31.54
CA GLU A 707 -3.02 3.78 -31.44
C GLU A 707 -1.96 2.67 -31.36
N TRP A 708 -0.97 2.68 -32.27
CA TRP A 708 0.10 1.69 -32.27
C TRP A 708 1.03 1.84 -31.07
N ARG A 709 1.25 3.09 -30.63
CA ARG A 709 1.96 3.39 -29.39
C ARG A 709 1.26 2.78 -28.18
N LEU A 710 -0.06 2.91 -28.07
CA LEU A 710 -0.84 2.28 -27.00
C LEU A 710 -0.68 0.76 -27.00
N LYS A 711 -0.72 0.12 -28.18
CA LYS A 711 -0.48 -1.33 -28.29
C LYS A 711 0.93 -1.71 -27.83
N ASN A 712 1.97 -1.00 -28.28
CA ASN A 712 3.35 -1.25 -27.84
C ASN A 712 3.52 -1.06 -26.33
N VAL A 713 3.02 0.04 -25.78
CA VAL A 713 3.09 0.34 -24.34
C VAL A 713 2.32 -0.70 -23.54
N GLY A 714 1.13 -1.10 -24.00
CA GLY A 714 0.29 -2.03 -23.29
C GLY A 714 0.80 -3.47 -23.32
N SER A 715 1.33 -3.95 -24.46
CA SER A 715 2.03 -5.24 -24.52
C SER A 715 3.26 -5.25 -23.62
N LEU A 716 4.08 -4.20 -23.66
CA LEU A 716 5.26 -4.11 -22.79
C LEU A 716 4.86 -4.07 -21.31
N ALA A 717 3.89 -3.22 -20.92
CA ALA A 717 3.43 -3.15 -19.52
C ALA A 717 2.79 -4.46 -19.03
N HIS A 718 2.06 -5.18 -19.89
CA HIS A 718 1.51 -6.50 -19.59
C HIS A 718 2.63 -7.50 -19.25
N GLU A 719 3.60 -7.66 -20.16
CA GLU A 719 4.70 -8.60 -19.96
C GLU A 719 5.59 -8.23 -18.78
N THR A 720 5.94 -6.95 -18.65
CA THR A 720 6.72 -6.47 -17.52
C THR A 720 5.99 -6.71 -16.19
N SER A 721 4.66 -6.61 -16.15
CA SER A 721 3.87 -6.90 -14.94
C SER A 721 4.00 -8.35 -14.48
N HIS A 722 4.13 -9.33 -15.38
CA HIS A 722 4.45 -10.71 -14.99
C HIS A 722 5.78 -10.78 -14.24
N HIS A 723 6.82 -10.16 -14.77
CA HIS A 723 8.18 -10.23 -14.20
C HIS A 723 8.33 -9.45 -12.90
N VAL A 724 7.86 -8.20 -12.86
CA VAL A 724 8.14 -7.28 -11.75
C VAL A 724 7.11 -7.37 -10.62
N LEU A 725 5.86 -7.69 -10.96
CA LEU A 725 4.78 -7.80 -9.97
C LEU A 725 4.44 -9.26 -9.65
N GLY A 726 4.72 -10.20 -10.57
CA GLY A 726 4.21 -11.56 -10.46
C GLY A 726 2.72 -11.65 -10.81
N ALA A 727 2.22 -10.73 -11.64
CA ALA A 727 0.83 -10.74 -12.12
C ALA A 727 0.57 -11.98 -12.98
N ALA A 728 -0.65 -12.50 -12.98
CA ALA A 728 -1.03 -13.64 -13.81
C ALA A 728 -1.97 -13.22 -14.94
N ASP A 729 -1.93 -13.99 -16.03
CA ASP A 729 -2.84 -13.84 -17.15
C ASP A 729 -4.29 -14.07 -16.75
N MET A 730 -5.16 -13.33 -17.39
CA MET A 730 -6.60 -13.34 -17.14
C MET A 730 -7.44 -13.54 -18.40
N TYR A 731 -6.85 -13.45 -19.58
CA TYR A 731 -7.58 -13.58 -20.84
C TYR A 731 -8.18 -14.98 -20.99
N TRP A 732 -9.51 -15.06 -21.06
CA TRP A 732 -10.21 -16.32 -21.28
C TRP A 732 -11.66 -16.08 -21.65
N LYS A 733 -12.16 -16.74 -22.72
CA LYS A 733 -13.52 -16.56 -23.23
C LYS A 733 -14.60 -17.03 -22.25
N THR A 734 -14.86 -16.23 -21.21
CA THR A 734 -15.85 -16.44 -20.16
C THR A 734 -16.72 -15.21 -19.99
N ALA A 735 -17.90 -15.40 -19.39
CA ALA A 735 -18.78 -14.28 -19.07
C ALA A 735 -18.18 -13.31 -18.03
N THR A 736 -17.16 -13.76 -17.29
CA THR A 736 -16.52 -13.02 -16.18
C THR A 736 -15.11 -12.54 -16.50
N GLU A 737 -14.67 -12.62 -17.76
CA GLU A 737 -13.35 -12.17 -18.17
C GLU A 737 -13.23 -10.64 -17.95
N PRO A 738 -12.09 -10.13 -17.45
CA PRO A 738 -11.90 -8.69 -17.25
C PRO A 738 -12.08 -7.85 -18.51
N THR A 739 -11.84 -8.38 -19.70
CA THR A 739 -11.73 -7.62 -20.96
C THR A 739 -10.77 -6.43 -20.80
N TRP A 740 -11.15 -5.24 -21.28
CA TRP A 740 -10.32 -4.03 -21.17
C TRP A 740 -10.22 -3.45 -19.76
N TYR A 741 -10.86 -4.05 -18.74
CA TYR A 741 -10.75 -3.55 -17.35
C TYR A 741 -9.50 -4.06 -16.62
N SER A 742 -8.73 -4.97 -17.22
CA SER A 742 -7.40 -5.34 -16.75
C SER A 742 -6.43 -5.41 -17.92
N ILE A 743 -5.22 -4.86 -17.75
CA ILE A 743 -4.14 -5.09 -18.69
C ILE A 743 -3.77 -6.58 -18.80
N MET A 744 -4.02 -7.38 -17.76
CA MET A 744 -3.71 -8.82 -17.74
C MET A 744 -4.69 -9.67 -18.58
N ASP A 745 -5.66 -9.03 -19.24
CA ASP A 745 -6.53 -9.62 -20.25
C ASP A 745 -6.31 -8.87 -21.59
N SER A 746 -7.33 -8.69 -22.41
CA SER A 746 -7.31 -7.95 -23.68
C SER A 746 -7.05 -6.44 -23.52
N GLY A 747 -6.92 -5.94 -22.28
CA GLY A 747 -6.49 -4.56 -22.01
C GLY A 747 -5.07 -4.23 -22.48
N ALA A 748 -4.21 -5.25 -22.71
CA ALA A 748 -2.86 -5.06 -23.25
C ALA A 748 -2.83 -4.32 -24.59
N GLU A 749 -3.85 -4.46 -25.45
CA GLU A 749 -3.91 -3.72 -26.73
C GLU A 749 -4.17 -2.21 -26.56
N LYS A 750 -4.60 -1.80 -25.37
CA LYS A 750 -5.06 -0.45 -25.04
C LYS A 750 -4.32 0.17 -23.87
N ALA A 751 -3.35 -0.54 -23.29
CA ALA A 751 -2.58 -0.12 -22.13
C ALA A 751 -3.46 0.34 -20.94
N THR A 752 -4.60 -0.31 -20.72
CA THR A 752 -5.50 0.02 -19.60
C THR A 752 -4.84 -0.29 -18.24
N HIS A 753 -5.44 0.16 -17.15
CA HIS A 753 -4.91 -0.16 -15.82
C HIS A 753 -4.98 -1.65 -15.46
N LEU A 754 -4.15 -2.04 -14.49
CA LEU A 754 -4.29 -3.28 -13.74
C LEU A 754 -5.67 -3.36 -13.09
N ASP A 755 -6.18 -4.58 -12.90
CA ASP A 755 -7.35 -4.80 -12.06
C ASP A 755 -7.06 -4.53 -10.57
N ALA A 756 -8.15 -4.38 -9.82
CA ALA A 756 -8.10 -4.10 -8.39
C ALA A 756 -7.36 -5.16 -7.58
N PHE A 757 -7.40 -6.44 -7.98
CA PHE A 757 -6.75 -7.51 -7.22
C PHE A 757 -5.23 -7.41 -7.32
N HIS A 758 -4.69 -7.29 -8.54
CA HIS A 758 -3.25 -7.10 -8.73
C HIS A 758 -2.76 -5.83 -8.01
N LYS A 759 -3.48 -4.70 -8.13
CA LYS A 759 -3.15 -3.48 -7.38
C LYS A 759 -3.18 -3.70 -5.86
N LEU A 760 -4.18 -4.41 -5.34
CA LEU A 760 -4.32 -4.67 -3.90
C LEU A 760 -3.15 -5.51 -3.38
N LYS A 761 -2.83 -6.62 -4.05
CA LYS A 761 -1.75 -7.53 -3.64
C LYS A 761 -0.36 -6.96 -3.83
N SER A 762 -0.20 -6.03 -4.79
CA SER A 762 1.03 -5.25 -4.94
C SER A 762 1.10 -4.03 -4.01
N GLY A 763 0.06 -3.78 -3.20
CA GLY A 763 0.03 -2.68 -2.23
C GLY A 763 -0.13 -1.30 -2.87
N PHE A 764 -0.69 -1.22 -4.07
CA PHE A 764 -0.87 0.02 -4.86
C PHE A 764 -2.17 0.75 -4.58
N VAL A 765 -3.16 0.08 -3.98
CA VAL A 765 -4.43 0.70 -3.53
C VAL A 765 -4.60 0.62 -2.03
N THR A 766 -5.36 1.58 -1.49
CA THR A 766 -5.77 1.67 -0.08
C THR A 766 -7.17 1.07 0.05
N PRO A 767 -7.29 -0.13 0.61
CA PRO A 767 -8.58 -0.79 0.76
C PRO A 767 -9.38 -0.26 1.97
N GLY A 768 -10.59 0.22 1.69
CA GLY A 768 -11.69 0.25 2.66
C GLY A 768 -12.28 -1.15 2.83
N VAL A 769 -12.95 -1.40 3.96
CA VAL A 769 -13.60 -2.70 4.24
C VAL A 769 -15.03 -2.55 4.70
N VAL A 770 -15.82 -3.47 4.17
CA VAL A 770 -17.25 -3.64 4.37
C VAL A 770 -17.48 -5.09 4.78
N GLU A 771 -18.06 -5.28 5.96
CA GLU A 771 -18.31 -6.60 6.53
C GLU A 771 -19.80 -6.95 6.41
N ILE A 772 -20.13 -8.04 5.70
CA ILE A 772 -21.52 -8.39 5.33
C ILE A 772 -22.42 -8.65 6.57
N ASN A 773 -21.85 -9.19 7.65
CA ASN A 773 -22.65 -9.76 8.75
C ASN A 773 -23.14 -8.74 9.80
N LYS A 774 -22.87 -7.44 9.63
CA LYS A 774 -23.05 -6.44 10.70
C LYS A 774 -24.02 -5.31 10.42
N TRP A 775 -24.56 -5.20 9.23
CA TRP A 775 -25.21 -3.98 8.79
C TRP A 775 -26.44 -4.23 7.92
N THR A 776 -27.30 -3.21 7.82
CA THR A 776 -28.50 -3.21 6.98
C THR A 776 -28.20 -2.64 5.59
N THR A 777 -27.56 -1.46 5.56
CA THR A 777 -27.16 -0.74 4.34
C THR A 777 -25.97 0.16 4.68
N ALA A 778 -25.05 0.37 3.74
CA ALA A 778 -24.10 1.47 3.80
C ALA A 778 -23.85 2.09 2.43
N THR A 779 -23.47 3.36 2.42
CA THR A 779 -22.99 4.05 1.23
C THR A 779 -21.52 4.31 1.37
N VAL A 780 -20.74 3.91 0.37
CA VAL A 780 -19.31 4.20 0.27
C VAL A 780 -19.06 5.18 -0.87
N THR A 781 -18.08 6.05 -0.69
CA THR A 781 -17.60 6.96 -1.72
C THR A 781 -16.32 6.38 -2.30
N LEU A 782 -16.28 6.17 -3.61
CA LEU A 782 -15.12 5.65 -4.34
C LEU A 782 -14.55 6.73 -5.25
N THR A 783 -13.31 7.14 -5.00
CA THR A 783 -12.55 7.95 -5.94
C THR A 783 -12.06 7.07 -7.09
N ALA A 784 -11.94 7.63 -8.28
CA ALA A 784 -11.33 6.99 -9.44
C ALA A 784 -9.95 6.45 -9.06
N VAL A 785 -9.71 5.18 -9.35
CA VAL A 785 -8.50 4.49 -8.88
C VAL A 785 -7.22 5.10 -9.46
N GLU A 786 -7.33 5.76 -10.61
CA GLU A 786 -6.25 6.49 -11.30
C GLU A 786 -5.67 7.61 -10.44
N THR A 787 -6.47 8.20 -9.55
CA THR A 787 -6.10 9.39 -8.77
C THR A 787 -6.21 9.18 -7.26
N GLY A 788 -7.25 8.47 -6.82
CA GLY A 788 -7.48 8.18 -5.41
C GLY A 788 -6.72 6.96 -4.92
N HIS A 789 -6.38 6.02 -5.79
CA HIS A 789 -5.78 4.73 -5.42
C HIS A 789 -6.54 4.03 -4.29
N GLU A 790 -7.87 4.04 -4.35
CA GLU A 790 -8.77 3.49 -3.33
C GLU A 790 -9.62 2.37 -3.90
N VAL A 791 -9.90 1.36 -3.08
CA VAL A 791 -10.85 0.30 -3.38
C VAL A 791 -11.69 0.00 -2.14
N THR A 792 -12.86 -0.60 -2.30
CA THR A 792 -13.63 -1.13 -1.16
C THR A 792 -13.77 -2.63 -1.26
N ILE A 793 -13.37 -3.33 -0.20
CA ILE A 793 -13.50 -4.78 -0.08
C ILE A 793 -14.81 -5.10 0.65
N ILE A 794 -15.64 -5.94 0.05
CA ILE A 794 -16.85 -6.50 0.66
C ILE A 794 -16.53 -7.97 0.97
N TYR A 795 -16.59 -8.36 2.25
CA TYR A 795 -16.26 -9.72 2.64
C TYR A 795 -17.15 -10.27 3.76
N ASP A 796 -17.23 -11.59 3.82
CA ASP A 796 -17.78 -12.34 4.94
C ASP A 796 -16.61 -12.89 5.77
N PRO A 797 -16.50 -12.54 7.07
CA PRO A 797 -15.44 -13.08 7.91
C PRO A 797 -15.41 -14.60 8.01
N ALA A 798 -16.54 -15.29 7.82
CA ALA A 798 -16.57 -16.75 7.77
C ALA A 798 -15.84 -17.32 6.53
N ARG A 799 -15.73 -16.54 5.45
CA ARG A 799 -14.96 -16.86 4.24
C ARG A 799 -13.54 -16.27 4.26
N ALA A 800 -13.21 -15.41 5.22
CA ALA A 800 -11.85 -14.90 5.45
C ALA A 800 -11.26 -14.19 4.21
N ASP A 801 -9.98 -14.44 3.91
CA ASP A 801 -9.27 -14.03 2.69
C ASP A 801 -9.45 -15.01 1.53
N LYS A 802 -10.22 -16.08 1.72
CA LYS A 802 -10.42 -17.12 0.69
C LYS A 802 -11.31 -16.65 -0.44
N GLU A 803 -12.29 -15.80 -0.13
CA GLU A 803 -13.26 -15.32 -1.09
C GLU A 803 -13.92 -14.00 -0.64
N TYR A 804 -13.94 -13.01 -1.53
CA TYR A 804 -14.48 -11.68 -1.26
C TYR A 804 -14.77 -10.92 -2.57
N PHE A 805 -15.28 -9.70 -2.46
CA PHE A 805 -15.50 -8.82 -3.60
C PHE A 805 -14.71 -7.52 -3.44
N ILE A 806 -14.31 -6.93 -4.57
CA ILE A 806 -13.66 -5.61 -4.61
C ILE A 806 -14.50 -4.67 -5.49
N LEU A 807 -14.75 -3.48 -4.99
CA LEU A 807 -15.30 -2.36 -5.74
C LEU A 807 -14.18 -1.38 -6.09
N GLU A 808 -14.08 -1.03 -7.37
CA GLU A 808 -13.10 -0.07 -7.90
C GLU A 808 -13.83 0.88 -8.86
N ASN A 809 -13.64 2.19 -8.71
CA ASN A 809 -14.17 3.17 -9.65
C ASN A 809 -13.15 3.39 -10.78
N ARG A 810 -13.55 3.08 -12.03
CA ARG A 810 -12.71 3.23 -13.23
C ARG A 810 -13.22 4.41 -14.05
N TRP A 811 -12.39 5.44 -14.19
CA TRP A 811 -12.75 6.67 -14.88
C TRP A 811 -11.77 6.97 -16.02
N ASP A 812 -12.29 7.38 -17.17
CA ASP A 812 -11.53 7.52 -18.43
C ASP A 812 -10.80 8.87 -18.59
N GLY A 813 -10.73 9.68 -17.53
CA GLY A 813 -10.08 10.99 -17.59
C GLY A 813 -11.00 12.13 -18.06
N GLY A 814 -12.23 11.82 -18.49
CA GLY A 814 -13.11 12.79 -19.13
C GLY A 814 -12.43 13.49 -20.32
N ASN A 815 -12.80 14.73 -20.62
CA ASN A 815 -12.26 15.44 -21.77
C ASN A 815 -10.95 16.22 -21.50
N THR A 816 -10.48 16.27 -20.26
CA THR A 816 -9.46 17.24 -19.84
C THR A 816 -8.12 16.63 -19.42
N THR A 817 -8.08 15.35 -19.04
CA THR A 817 -6.82 14.70 -18.63
C THR A 817 -6.80 13.24 -19.13
N PRO A 818 -6.19 12.95 -20.29
CA PRO A 818 -6.09 11.59 -20.79
C PRO A 818 -5.28 10.73 -19.81
N ASN A 819 -5.89 9.67 -19.31
CA ASN A 819 -5.25 8.65 -18.47
C ASN A 819 -5.15 7.32 -19.24
N TYR A 820 -4.63 6.27 -18.62
CA TYR A 820 -4.51 4.95 -19.28
C TYR A 820 -5.83 4.21 -19.49
N ASP A 821 -6.90 4.67 -18.84
CA ASP A 821 -8.25 4.14 -18.98
C ASP A 821 -9.13 4.90 -19.99
N ALA A 822 -8.60 5.91 -20.69
CA ALA A 822 -9.27 6.61 -21.78
C ALA A 822 -9.98 5.67 -22.80
N PRO A 823 -9.41 4.49 -23.17
CA PRO A 823 -10.07 3.53 -24.06
C PRO A 823 -11.41 2.96 -23.54
N LEU A 824 -11.66 2.98 -22.22
CA LEU A 824 -12.89 2.47 -21.60
C LEU A 824 -14.14 3.31 -21.94
N ARG A 825 -13.97 4.51 -22.48
CA ARG A 825 -15.07 5.41 -22.91
C ARG A 825 -16.10 4.71 -23.80
N SER A 826 -15.68 3.73 -24.58
CA SER A 826 -16.53 3.00 -25.53
C SER A 826 -17.27 1.80 -24.93
N LEU A 827 -16.88 1.31 -23.75
CA LEU A 827 -17.42 0.09 -23.13
C LEU A 827 -18.31 0.34 -21.91
N SER A 828 -18.08 1.44 -21.19
CA SER A 828 -18.74 1.96 -19.97
C SER A 828 -17.72 2.23 -18.86
N THR A 829 -17.67 3.46 -18.38
CA THR A 829 -16.93 3.83 -17.15
C THR A 829 -17.83 3.66 -15.93
N GLY A 830 -17.24 3.59 -14.74
CA GLY A 830 -18.00 3.49 -13.49
C GLY A 830 -17.41 2.45 -12.53
N VAL A 831 -18.26 1.90 -11.67
CA VAL A 831 -17.82 0.98 -10.62
C VAL A 831 -17.71 -0.44 -11.17
N VAL A 832 -16.50 -0.96 -11.21
CA VAL A 832 -16.24 -2.37 -11.54
C VAL A 832 -16.37 -3.20 -10.27
N VAL A 833 -17.12 -4.30 -10.37
CA VAL A 833 -17.32 -5.26 -9.29
C VAL A 833 -16.50 -6.50 -9.62
N TRP A 834 -15.49 -6.75 -8.79
CA TRP A 834 -14.61 -7.91 -8.87
C TRP A 834 -15.05 -8.96 -7.85
N HIS A 835 -15.10 -10.22 -8.24
CA HIS A 835 -15.22 -11.37 -7.36
C HIS A 835 -13.86 -12.08 -7.32
N VAL A 836 -13.34 -12.24 -6.11
CA VAL A 836 -12.01 -12.78 -5.85
C VAL A 836 -12.14 -14.09 -5.07
N VAL A 837 -11.46 -15.14 -5.54
CA VAL A 837 -11.35 -16.45 -4.89
C VAL A 837 -9.87 -16.79 -4.77
N GLU A 838 -9.26 -16.68 -3.59
CA GLU A 838 -7.83 -16.99 -3.36
C GLU A 838 -7.59 -18.46 -2.97
N ASP A 839 -8.60 -19.14 -2.41
CA ASP A 839 -8.49 -20.54 -2.05
C ASP A 839 -8.47 -21.43 -3.31
N THR A 840 -7.36 -22.14 -3.50
CA THR A 840 -7.14 -22.96 -4.71
C THR A 840 -8.13 -24.12 -4.81
N ALA A 841 -8.57 -24.71 -3.70
CA ALA A 841 -9.56 -25.77 -3.74
C ALA A 841 -10.93 -25.23 -4.19
N LEU A 842 -11.32 -24.03 -3.74
CA LEU A 842 -12.53 -23.35 -4.23
C LEU A 842 -12.42 -22.95 -5.71
N GLN A 843 -11.25 -22.45 -6.14
CA GLN A 843 -10.99 -22.13 -7.56
C GLN A 843 -11.20 -23.35 -8.47
N ASP A 844 -10.66 -24.50 -8.08
CA ASP A 844 -10.75 -25.74 -8.85
C ASP A 844 -12.14 -26.36 -8.81
N GLN A 845 -12.82 -26.28 -7.66
CA GLN A 845 -14.18 -26.80 -7.49
C GLN A 845 -15.21 -25.95 -8.25
N TYR A 846 -15.02 -24.63 -8.29
CA TYR A 846 -15.96 -23.69 -8.87
C TYR A 846 -15.26 -22.73 -9.84
N PRO A 847 -14.81 -23.21 -11.01
CA PRO A 847 -14.18 -22.36 -12.00
C PRO A 847 -15.15 -21.28 -12.53
N PRO A 848 -14.64 -20.18 -13.10
CA PRO A 848 -15.49 -19.15 -13.69
C PRO A 848 -16.47 -19.71 -14.73
N PRO A 849 -17.70 -19.18 -14.80
CA PRO A 849 -18.73 -19.70 -15.70
C PRO A 849 -18.44 -19.42 -17.17
N GLY A 850 -18.75 -20.40 -18.02
CA GLY A 850 -18.77 -20.24 -19.49
C GLY A 850 -17.46 -20.52 -20.23
N GLY A 851 -16.44 -21.07 -19.55
CA GLY A 851 -15.15 -21.43 -20.15
C GLY A 851 -14.97 -22.94 -20.35
N GLY A 852 -14.09 -23.33 -21.28
CA GLY A 852 -13.53 -24.68 -21.32
C GLY A 852 -12.68 -24.99 -20.08
N ALA A 853 -12.09 -26.18 -20.01
CA ALA A 853 -11.20 -26.54 -18.90
C ALA A 853 -10.05 -25.52 -18.77
N ILE A 854 -9.90 -24.92 -17.59
CA ILE A 854 -8.79 -24.04 -17.22
C ILE A 854 -7.79 -24.88 -16.42
N ASP A 855 -6.51 -24.83 -16.81
CA ASP A 855 -5.45 -25.63 -16.20
C ASP A 855 -5.36 -25.39 -14.68
N SER A 856 -4.99 -26.43 -13.92
CA SER A 856 -4.90 -26.38 -12.45
C SER A 856 -3.95 -25.29 -11.94
N GLY A 857 -2.91 -24.95 -12.69
CA GLY A 857 -1.93 -23.90 -12.33
C GLY A 857 -2.33 -22.48 -12.70
N ASP A 858 -3.39 -22.29 -13.49
CA ASP A 858 -3.78 -20.98 -14.02
C ASP A 858 -4.71 -20.24 -13.04
N TRP A 859 -4.08 -19.73 -11.98
CA TRP A 859 -4.82 -19.09 -10.90
C TRP A 859 -5.41 -17.75 -11.33
N GLY A 860 -4.78 -17.00 -12.25
CA GLY A 860 -5.22 -15.66 -12.67
C GLY A 860 -6.62 -15.69 -13.28
N ARG A 861 -6.85 -16.61 -14.21
CA ARG A 861 -8.16 -16.83 -14.84
C ARG A 861 -9.23 -17.35 -13.88
N LYS A 862 -8.85 -18.09 -12.83
CA LYS A 862 -9.80 -18.69 -11.88
C LYS A 862 -10.17 -17.77 -10.72
N ALA A 863 -9.17 -17.05 -10.21
CA ALA A 863 -9.24 -16.33 -8.95
C ALA A 863 -9.93 -14.97 -9.09
N VAL A 864 -9.73 -14.26 -10.20
CA VAL A 864 -10.20 -12.87 -10.32
C VAL A 864 -11.21 -12.76 -11.45
N ARG A 865 -12.43 -12.35 -11.11
CA ARG A 865 -13.60 -12.38 -11.99
C ARG A 865 -14.25 -11.01 -12.03
N LYS A 866 -14.42 -10.42 -13.21
CA LYS A 866 -15.23 -9.21 -13.39
C LYS A 866 -16.70 -9.61 -13.50
N ILE A 867 -17.50 -9.35 -12.47
CA ILE A 867 -18.91 -9.78 -12.45
C ILE A 867 -19.90 -8.68 -12.87
N ALA A 868 -19.54 -7.40 -12.76
CA ALA A 868 -20.37 -6.30 -13.22
C ALA A 868 -19.58 -5.01 -13.46
N VAL A 869 -20.18 -4.11 -14.25
CA VAL A 869 -19.79 -2.70 -14.37
C VAL A 869 -21.03 -1.84 -14.16
N LEU A 870 -21.06 -1.08 -13.06
CA LEU A 870 -22.18 -0.22 -12.68
C LEU A 870 -21.99 1.17 -13.29
N GLY A 871 -22.19 1.27 -14.61
CA GLY A 871 -21.88 2.47 -15.39
C GLY A 871 -22.94 3.59 -15.38
N PHE A 872 -23.97 3.52 -14.54
CA PHE A 872 -24.97 4.59 -14.38
C PHE A 872 -25.75 4.43 -13.06
N PRO A 873 -26.37 5.51 -12.54
CA PRO A 873 -27.18 5.49 -11.33
C PRO A 873 -28.29 4.44 -11.38
N GLY A 874 -28.53 3.75 -10.26
CA GLY A 874 -29.53 2.70 -10.12
C GLY A 874 -29.13 1.36 -10.73
N ARG A 875 -28.02 1.27 -11.46
CA ARG A 875 -27.49 -0.03 -11.90
C ARG A 875 -26.97 -0.79 -10.67
N ALA A 876 -27.44 -2.03 -10.52
CA ALA A 876 -27.16 -2.85 -9.37
C ALA A 876 -26.66 -4.24 -9.74
N GLN A 877 -25.91 -4.86 -8.83
CA GLN A 877 -25.43 -6.25 -8.93
C GLN A 877 -25.69 -6.98 -7.63
N LEU A 878 -26.41 -8.10 -7.69
CA LEU A 878 -26.51 -9.04 -6.58
C LEU A 878 -25.21 -9.86 -6.48
N LEU A 879 -24.57 -9.86 -5.32
CA LEU A 879 -23.33 -10.59 -5.11
C LEU A 879 -23.62 -12.05 -4.78
N THR A 880 -22.88 -12.96 -5.41
CA THR A 880 -23.00 -14.41 -5.24
C THR A 880 -21.63 -15.02 -5.06
N TRP A 881 -21.52 -16.01 -4.18
CA TRP A 881 -20.28 -16.75 -3.98
C TRP A 881 -20.01 -17.70 -5.15
N ALA A 882 -18.79 -18.24 -5.22
CA ALA A 882 -18.32 -19.13 -6.28
C ALA A 882 -19.14 -20.41 -6.35
N ASP A 883 -19.61 -20.89 -5.20
CA ASP A 883 -20.53 -22.04 -5.08
C ASP A 883 -21.99 -21.72 -5.51
N GLY A 884 -22.26 -20.49 -5.97
CA GLY A 884 -23.57 -20.02 -6.40
C GLY A 884 -24.50 -19.61 -5.25
N SER A 885 -24.10 -19.78 -4.00
CA SER A 885 -24.91 -19.34 -2.86
C SER A 885 -24.98 -17.81 -2.80
N SER A 886 -26.16 -17.29 -2.42
CA SER A 886 -26.38 -15.86 -2.31
C SER A 886 -25.63 -15.28 -1.11
N THR A 887 -25.04 -14.11 -1.29
CA THR A 887 -24.52 -13.31 -0.17
C THR A 887 -25.66 -12.56 0.56
N GLY A 888 -26.82 -12.41 -0.10
CA GLY A 888 -27.89 -11.50 0.31
C GLY A 888 -27.52 -10.02 0.15
N ILE A 889 -26.42 -9.68 -0.52
CA ILE A 889 -25.93 -8.31 -0.68
C ILE A 889 -26.06 -7.85 -2.13
N GLN A 890 -26.64 -6.68 -2.32
CA GLN A 890 -26.70 -5.95 -3.57
C GLN A 890 -25.82 -4.71 -3.49
N VAL A 891 -25.06 -4.45 -4.56
CA VAL A 891 -24.31 -3.20 -4.74
C VAL A 891 -24.97 -2.37 -5.84
N THR A 892 -25.18 -1.07 -5.59
CA THR A 892 -25.91 -0.17 -6.48
C THR A 892 -25.14 1.13 -6.65
N SER A 893 -24.85 1.53 -7.89
CA SER A 893 -24.29 2.87 -8.14
C SER A 893 -25.35 3.93 -7.88
N VAL A 894 -25.04 4.93 -7.05
CA VAL A 894 -25.97 6.01 -6.68
C VAL A 894 -25.78 7.21 -7.59
N THR A 895 -24.54 7.52 -7.96
CA THR A 895 -24.19 8.67 -8.82
C THR A 895 -23.72 8.21 -10.20
N ASN A 896 -23.61 9.16 -11.14
CA ASN A 896 -23.07 8.91 -12.48
C ASN A 896 -21.56 8.62 -12.40
N PRO A 897 -20.98 7.85 -13.33
CA PRO A 897 -19.54 7.69 -13.44
C PRO A 897 -18.83 9.03 -13.53
N GLN A 898 -18.04 9.33 -12.51
CA GLN A 898 -17.25 10.55 -12.36
C GLN A 898 -15.97 10.20 -11.60
N VAL A 899 -15.12 11.20 -11.37
CA VAL A 899 -13.93 11.05 -10.50
C VAL A 899 -14.32 10.50 -9.13
N THR A 900 -15.52 10.79 -8.65
CA THR A 900 -16.04 10.24 -7.40
C THR A 900 -17.42 9.65 -7.62
N VAL A 901 -17.63 8.41 -7.16
CA VAL A 901 -18.92 7.71 -7.26
C VAL A 901 -19.39 7.26 -5.88
N GLU A 902 -20.68 7.43 -5.60
CA GLU A 902 -21.31 6.86 -4.42
C GLU A 902 -21.88 5.47 -4.78
N VAL A 903 -21.63 4.49 -3.92
CA VAL A 903 -22.12 3.11 -4.06
C VAL A 903 -22.86 2.71 -2.81
N GLU A 904 -24.13 2.35 -2.96
CA GLU A 904 -24.92 1.74 -1.91
C GLU A 904 -24.63 0.23 -1.88
N ILE A 905 -24.44 -0.32 -0.68
CA ILE A 905 -24.25 -1.74 -0.40
C ILE A 905 -25.36 -2.12 0.59
N ALA A 906 -26.36 -2.85 0.11
CA ALA A 906 -27.58 -3.13 0.86
C ALA A 906 -27.85 -4.63 0.96
N LYS A 907 -28.45 -5.05 2.08
CA LYS A 907 -28.99 -6.41 2.23
C LYS A 907 -30.38 -6.49 1.58
N VAL A 908 -30.61 -7.49 0.72
CA VAL A 908 -31.85 -7.68 -0.06
C VAL A 908 -32.59 -8.97 0.26
#